data_AF-A0A553HSZ2-F1
#
_entry.id   AF-A0A553HSZ2-F1
#
_cell.length_a   1.000
_cell.length_b   1.000
_cell.length_c   1.000
_cell.angle_alpha   90.00
_cell.angle_beta   90.00
_cell.angle_gamma   90.00
#
_symmetry.space_group_name_H-M   'P 1'
#
loop_
_entity.id
_entity.type
_entity.pdbx_description
1 polymer ?
#
loop_
_entity_poly.entity_id
_entity_poly.type
_entity_poly.pdbx_seq_one_letter_code
_entity_poly.pdbx_strand_id
1 'polypeptide(L)'
;MPLLSHPRWLLLSDIHFRLRDFERTRRTAEWIVSFTRQTPGISRVVVCGDVLTSRSMQPTAVISAAYRFLSDLSHSVPHVNVILGNHDLAYRRDYGTTALEALNMSRLRPFVSLHDEVGRYDWDGRRVMVLPFREDQTELTSAVAGLDPDEAALTVAFAHLALNRAVTQRHVVRDDDGDVGHSVRYRGLTGPDHFKTLARTFTGHFHSHQTILQPNQHTPPDGREDRLNGSVTYLGAPLQLTWADLSDEDRGVVLLNPVTLEHELIINPHAIGYITAQGSEVLNDNIDASTVQGRHVMILGKLTQFQYWTAREKLLSLGAQSVREQRPTPKPGHRSNPFAYNSLGASVPASDRDVALKSADTGDSPEEFSQSTTEIQDESSQRDDLHLVKINPVEYVSEYVRSLEIGSMDEKKTIQLGEKLLLASESSASLGDDVAGYKTLLNSTDPIATEGDSSPAKQVFVAKPSSIVISNFLGVQDECTIDFDGDLGRGLTFVVGNNGSGKSTFIEAIVWCQYGRCIRKGLSVGDVVNDITGKNCMVSLSFSNGYTITRYRKHKIHGNRVIVSLNGIEQTQLEHGEARTTQAAIDELLGIDYEEFIKTVVLGHESAAGFLSSTPAQRHDLIESTLGLSRLDTCANMSRTMLREVDDDITALRSRINTIEQTMALIEDRITNRKKELRLLRIQEEEARKASDQNQVRDINPEGSEAHDTSEEDLSASNRRLEELKSEIKESQQVVDQGQSIVKEVEIWEDVAALQSRSDQSIHKTTSRCQALRDELGRLESAQPDPAATDHIQAFELTIRSLSQTISWLQSHASNAKDYLSLESPANRMTLHFIKIGLMSLERLSSQLNSLLEQVKSSISKQQEDVDGAESSIERIQMELSEEEVKMNRLIKEKDDAPTRVALDRGLDEQYVRSLSNKLWDSDVRGARRQLSRSINHLSKLFAEQGVLHDLQAKRQRKNSVDMSEEAKNREAAVKRLAQKEQEIAIYQKLIEEETSMLNEQRSSRDAIEAEIESLMSTRELFAFWEESLSRRRTKSATASTFRGYVLDKSLQELNAVASRILLELYENTRHARELTKGMLSTIFSEDDQDARTPTLLDQTLGVTKTLAYAKRSGGERKRIDLAVFFALVQIAQAHSSHRARYMLVDEVFDSLDAAGQAAVVRWCSRLMTWTDFQLVVTHSDYLINAARGLADDEDDDEIRFSVLSAAMTNEGTKLSYNMA
;
A
#
# COMPACT_ATOMS: atom_id res chain seq x y z
N MET A 1 2.74 69.31 -36.19
CA MET A 1 3.26 67.93 -36.22
C MET A 1 2.98 67.30 -34.86
N PRO A 2 2.07 66.32 -34.74
CA PRO A 2 1.90 65.60 -33.48
C PRO A 2 3.04 64.57 -33.36
N LEU A 3 3.69 64.56 -32.19
CA LEU A 3 4.75 63.63 -31.81
C LEU A 3 4.34 62.19 -32.14
N LEU A 4 5.14 61.51 -32.98
CA LEU A 4 4.98 60.09 -33.27
C LEU A 4 5.05 59.31 -31.95
N SER A 5 3.92 58.73 -31.54
CA SER A 5 3.84 57.82 -30.41
C SER A 5 4.77 56.65 -30.68
N HIS A 6 5.78 56.46 -29.83
CA HIS A 6 6.71 55.35 -29.98
C HIS A 6 5.95 54.02 -29.84
N PRO A 7 6.29 52.98 -30.63
CA PRO A 7 5.62 51.69 -30.56
C PRO A 7 5.75 51.08 -29.16
N ARG A 8 4.71 50.42 -28.65
CA ARG A 8 4.74 49.68 -27.37
C ARG A 8 4.53 48.20 -27.58
N TRP A 9 5.17 47.36 -26.78
CA TRP A 9 5.03 45.91 -26.81
C TRP A 9 4.36 45.41 -25.54
N LEU A 10 3.38 44.50 -25.70
CA LEU A 10 2.76 43.81 -24.58
C LEU A 10 3.41 42.44 -24.42
N LEU A 11 3.92 42.15 -23.22
CA LEU A 11 4.61 40.90 -22.90
C LEU A 11 3.76 40.10 -21.91
N LEU A 12 3.62 38.81 -22.17
CA LEU A 12 2.96 37.87 -21.25
C LEU A 12 3.64 36.50 -21.32
N SER A 13 3.36 35.65 -20.34
CA SER A 13 3.88 34.28 -20.27
C SER A 13 2.97 33.40 -19.42
N ASP A 14 3.15 32.08 -19.49
CA ASP A 14 2.62 31.12 -18.51
C ASP A 14 1.10 31.28 -18.29
N ILE A 15 0.35 31.48 -19.38
CA ILE A 15 -1.12 31.63 -19.30
C ILE A 15 -1.80 30.28 -19.02
N HIS A 16 -1.19 29.16 -19.45
CA HIS A 16 -1.60 27.81 -19.12
C HIS A 16 -3.10 27.54 -19.32
N PHE A 17 -3.56 27.55 -20.57
CA PHE A 17 -4.92 27.08 -20.89
C PHE A 17 -5.07 25.62 -20.42
N ARG A 18 -6.09 25.37 -19.58
CA ARG A 18 -6.46 24.06 -19.00
C ARG A 18 -7.96 23.97 -18.73
N LEU A 19 -8.47 22.74 -18.68
CA LEU A 19 -9.88 22.46 -18.40
C LEU A 19 -10.29 22.82 -16.95
N ARG A 20 -9.36 22.66 -16.00
CA ARG A 20 -9.61 22.99 -14.58
C ARG A 20 -9.44 24.48 -14.34
N ASP A 21 -10.45 25.14 -13.77
CA ASP A 21 -10.51 26.62 -13.64
C ASP A 21 -10.48 27.34 -14.99
N PHE A 22 -10.99 26.67 -16.04
CA PHE A 22 -11.02 27.17 -17.40
C PHE A 22 -11.61 28.58 -17.51
N GLU A 23 -12.67 28.86 -16.76
CA GLU A 23 -13.35 30.16 -16.75
C GLU A 23 -12.44 31.32 -16.30
N ARG A 24 -11.55 31.11 -15.32
CA ARG A 24 -10.59 32.15 -14.87
C ARG A 24 -9.55 32.45 -15.95
N THR A 25 -9.06 31.41 -16.61
CA THR A 25 -8.10 31.54 -17.72
C THR A 25 -8.75 32.25 -18.91
N ARG A 26 -10.00 31.89 -19.25
CA ARG A 26 -10.80 32.56 -20.28
C ARG A 26 -11.02 34.04 -19.97
N ARG A 27 -11.43 34.38 -18.75
CA ARG A 27 -11.61 35.79 -18.32
C ARG A 27 -10.31 36.59 -18.39
N THR A 28 -9.19 35.99 -18.00
CA THR A 28 -7.87 36.62 -18.10
C THR A 28 -7.49 36.87 -19.56
N ALA A 29 -7.69 35.89 -20.43
CA ALA A 29 -7.46 36.02 -21.87
C ALA A 29 -8.31 37.15 -22.50
N GLU A 30 -9.60 37.23 -22.14
CA GLU A 30 -10.51 38.29 -22.58
C GLU A 30 -10.09 39.67 -22.08
N TRP A 31 -9.64 39.76 -20.83
CA TRP A 31 -9.10 41.00 -20.27
C TRP A 31 -7.85 41.47 -21.03
N ILE A 32 -6.91 40.57 -21.34
CA ILE A 32 -5.70 40.90 -22.12
C ILE A 32 -6.08 41.44 -23.51
N VAL A 33 -7.00 40.76 -24.21
CA VAL A 33 -7.49 41.23 -25.52
C VAL A 33 -8.16 42.61 -25.38
N SER A 34 -9.01 42.80 -24.38
CA SER A 34 -9.66 44.08 -24.11
C SER A 34 -8.64 45.20 -23.85
N PHE A 35 -7.61 44.91 -23.05
CA PHE A 35 -6.52 45.84 -22.74
C PHE A 35 -5.78 46.29 -24.00
N THR A 36 -5.48 45.35 -24.91
CA THR A 36 -4.83 45.71 -26.20
C THR A 36 -5.69 46.62 -27.08
N ARG A 37 -7.02 46.45 -27.06
CA ARG A 37 -7.95 47.30 -27.81
C ARG A 37 -8.11 48.69 -27.21
N GLN A 38 -8.04 48.80 -25.88
CA GLN A 38 -8.20 50.06 -25.14
C GLN A 38 -6.91 50.88 -25.09
N THR A 39 -5.75 50.25 -25.28
CA THR A 39 -4.44 50.90 -25.17
C THR A 39 -3.87 51.19 -26.57
N PRO A 40 -3.99 52.42 -27.09
CA PRO A 40 -3.53 52.75 -28.44
C PRO A 40 -2.00 52.67 -28.55
N GLY A 41 -1.49 52.26 -29.71
CA GLY A 41 -0.05 52.25 -30.00
C GLY A 41 0.71 50.98 -29.56
N ILE A 42 0.01 49.91 -29.18
CA ILE A 42 0.65 48.58 -29.04
C ILE A 42 0.88 48.01 -30.44
N SER A 43 2.14 47.87 -30.84
CA SER A 43 2.53 47.34 -32.15
C SER A 43 2.72 45.82 -32.14
N ARG A 44 2.99 45.23 -30.96
CA ARG A 44 3.36 43.81 -30.83
C ARG A 44 2.92 43.20 -29.51
N VAL A 45 2.49 41.95 -29.56
CA VAL A 45 2.35 41.07 -28.39
C VAL A 45 3.41 39.98 -28.45
N VAL A 46 4.08 39.72 -27.33
CA VAL A 46 5.08 38.64 -27.20
C VAL A 46 4.67 37.71 -26.05
N VAL A 47 4.44 36.44 -26.38
CA VAL A 47 4.07 35.38 -25.44
C VAL A 47 5.32 34.53 -25.19
N CYS A 48 5.89 34.61 -23.99
CA CYS A 48 7.13 33.93 -23.61
C CYS A 48 6.90 32.49 -23.14
N GLY A 49 6.13 31.70 -23.90
CA GLY A 49 5.89 30.28 -23.64
C GLY A 49 4.76 29.96 -22.68
N ASP A 50 4.44 28.67 -22.65
CA ASP A 50 3.43 28.03 -21.83
C ASP A 50 2.02 28.58 -22.06
N VAL A 51 1.61 28.55 -23.34
CA VAL A 51 0.23 28.79 -23.75
C VAL A 51 -0.67 27.66 -23.24
N LEU A 52 -0.22 26.41 -23.32
CA LEU A 52 -0.94 25.23 -22.83
C LEU A 52 -0.38 24.74 -21.48
N THR A 53 -1.16 23.95 -20.76
CA THR A 53 -0.76 23.41 -19.44
C THR A 53 -0.05 22.06 -19.52
N SER A 54 -0.13 21.35 -20.65
CA SER A 54 0.47 20.02 -20.79
C SER A 54 0.90 19.77 -22.23
N ARG A 55 1.96 18.97 -22.35
CA ARG A 55 2.53 18.43 -23.60
C ARG A 55 1.59 17.42 -24.28
N SER A 56 0.64 16.86 -23.53
CA SER A 56 -0.34 15.87 -23.98
C SER A 56 -1.51 16.48 -24.74
N MET A 57 -2.27 15.65 -25.47
CA MET A 57 -3.48 16.07 -26.20
C MET A 57 -4.46 16.83 -25.27
N GLN A 58 -4.76 18.08 -25.63
CA GLN A 58 -5.65 18.95 -24.86
C GLN A 58 -7.12 18.73 -25.27
N PRO A 59 -8.10 18.88 -24.36
CA PRO A 59 -9.51 18.86 -24.74
C PRO A 59 -9.84 19.94 -25.77
N THR A 60 -10.76 19.66 -26.69
CA THR A 60 -11.17 20.58 -27.78
C THR A 60 -11.57 21.96 -27.26
N ALA A 61 -12.22 22.04 -26.09
CA ALA A 61 -12.59 23.32 -25.48
C ALA A 61 -11.37 24.20 -25.12
N VAL A 62 -10.29 23.58 -24.64
CA VAL A 62 -9.03 24.26 -24.27
C VAL A 62 -8.32 24.76 -25.52
N ILE A 63 -8.20 23.90 -26.54
CA ILE A 63 -7.61 24.24 -27.84
C ILE A 63 -8.41 25.38 -28.50
N SER A 64 -9.74 25.29 -28.49
CA SER A 64 -10.63 26.30 -29.06
C SER A 64 -10.49 27.66 -28.38
N ALA A 65 -10.38 27.70 -27.04
CA ALA A 65 -10.17 28.95 -26.31
C ALA A 65 -8.78 29.55 -26.55
N ALA A 66 -7.73 28.74 -26.55
CA ALA A 66 -6.38 29.20 -26.87
C ALA A 66 -6.29 29.74 -28.30
N TYR A 67 -6.95 29.07 -29.26
CA TYR A 67 -7.03 29.54 -30.64
C TYR A 67 -7.78 30.87 -30.74
N ARG A 68 -8.94 30.99 -30.10
CA ARG A 68 -9.74 32.23 -30.06
C ARG A 68 -8.96 33.37 -29.45
N PHE A 69 -8.26 33.13 -28.35
CA PHE A 69 -7.42 34.14 -27.71
C PHE A 69 -6.36 34.70 -28.66
N LEU A 70 -5.59 33.83 -29.31
CA LEU A 70 -4.55 34.24 -30.26
C LEU A 70 -5.15 34.90 -31.52
N SER A 71 -6.26 34.36 -32.02
CA SER A 71 -7.02 34.96 -33.11
C SER A 71 -7.48 36.38 -32.75
N ASP A 72 -8.10 36.57 -31.59
CA ASP A 72 -8.62 37.87 -31.16
C ASP A 72 -7.52 38.89 -30.88
N LEU A 73 -6.35 38.45 -30.40
CA LEU A 73 -5.14 39.27 -30.31
C LEU A 73 -4.64 39.70 -31.69
N SER A 74 -4.62 38.80 -32.68
CA SER A 74 -4.19 39.13 -34.04
C SER A 74 -5.12 40.14 -34.73
N HIS A 75 -6.36 40.30 -34.27
CA HIS A 75 -7.27 41.35 -34.72
C HIS A 75 -7.06 42.68 -33.98
N SER A 76 -6.44 42.69 -32.79
CA SER A 76 -6.21 43.91 -32.00
C SER A 76 -4.81 44.50 -32.19
N VAL A 77 -3.80 43.68 -32.49
CA VAL A 77 -2.41 44.12 -32.69
C VAL A 77 -1.83 43.63 -34.02
N PRO A 78 -0.90 44.38 -34.65
CA PRO A 78 -0.30 43.99 -35.92
C PRO A 78 0.47 42.66 -35.89
N HIS A 79 1.16 42.36 -34.79
CA HIS A 79 2.02 41.17 -34.67
C HIS A 79 1.89 40.49 -33.31
N VAL A 80 1.67 39.18 -33.31
CA VAL A 80 1.70 38.31 -32.12
C VAL A 80 2.84 37.30 -32.30
N ASN A 81 3.78 37.26 -31.36
CA ASN A 81 4.93 36.36 -31.40
C ASN A 81 4.81 35.40 -30.22
N VAL A 82 4.74 34.11 -30.49
CA VAL A 82 4.66 33.06 -29.48
C VAL A 82 6.00 32.35 -29.46
N ILE A 83 6.63 32.31 -28.30
CA ILE A 83 7.90 31.61 -28.07
C ILE A 83 7.55 30.28 -27.44
N LEU A 84 8.20 29.21 -27.89
CA LEU A 84 7.88 27.86 -27.42
C LEU A 84 8.29 27.67 -25.95
N GLY A 85 7.32 27.41 -25.07
CA GLY A 85 7.55 27.08 -23.66
C GLY A 85 7.71 25.58 -23.41
N ASN A 86 8.04 25.20 -22.17
CA ASN A 86 8.26 23.78 -21.86
C ASN A 86 6.95 22.97 -21.85
N HIS A 87 5.78 23.56 -21.62
CA HIS A 87 4.48 22.87 -21.71
C HIS A 87 3.89 22.86 -23.12
N ASP A 88 4.43 23.69 -24.02
CA ASP A 88 4.00 23.77 -25.42
C ASP A 88 4.73 22.76 -26.33
N LEU A 89 5.76 22.08 -25.83
CA LEU A 89 6.44 20.98 -26.53
C LEU A 89 5.53 19.75 -26.59
N ALA A 90 5.51 19.04 -27.72
CA ALA A 90 4.83 17.73 -27.76
C ALA A 90 5.65 16.65 -27.03
N TYR A 91 6.99 16.71 -27.10
CA TYR A 91 7.89 15.73 -26.49
C TYR A 91 9.09 16.39 -25.79
N ARG A 92 9.68 15.73 -24.77
CA ARG A 92 10.94 16.15 -24.12
C ARG A 92 12.08 16.13 -25.15
N ARG A 93 12.93 17.15 -25.18
CA ARG A 93 14.09 17.31 -26.10
C ARG A 93 13.81 17.25 -27.61
N ASP A 94 12.55 17.21 -28.03
CA ASP A 94 12.14 17.45 -29.41
C ASP A 94 11.57 18.87 -29.50
N TYR A 95 12.38 19.79 -30.03
CA TYR A 95 12.02 21.20 -30.16
C TYR A 95 11.33 21.52 -31.49
N GLY A 96 11.23 20.55 -32.40
CA GLY A 96 10.56 20.72 -33.69
C GLY A 96 9.07 20.38 -33.66
N THR A 97 8.64 19.54 -32.72
CA THR A 97 7.22 19.13 -32.59
C THR A 97 6.55 19.85 -31.41
N THR A 98 5.53 20.67 -31.69
CA THR A 98 4.81 21.45 -30.67
C THR A 98 3.36 21.00 -30.48
N ALA A 99 2.87 21.01 -29.24
CA ALA A 99 1.46 20.84 -28.92
C ALA A 99 0.57 21.98 -29.49
N LEU A 100 1.18 23.13 -29.84
CA LEU A 100 0.50 24.27 -30.45
C LEU A 100 0.11 24.03 -31.92
N GLU A 101 0.63 22.99 -32.57
CA GLU A 101 0.21 22.60 -33.93
C GLU A 101 -1.30 22.35 -34.01
N ALA A 102 -1.90 21.83 -32.92
CA ALA A 102 -3.33 21.59 -32.83
C ALA A 102 -4.19 22.86 -32.97
N LEU A 103 -3.60 24.05 -32.72
CA LEU A 103 -4.25 25.33 -32.94
C LEU A 103 -4.32 25.71 -34.42
N ASN A 104 -3.62 24.99 -35.30
CA ASN A 104 -3.52 25.31 -36.72
C ASN A 104 -3.16 26.79 -36.97
N MET A 105 -2.14 27.28 -36.26
CA MET A 105 -1.65 28.66 -36.33
C MET A 105 -1.26 29.11 -37.76
N SER A 106 -1.07 28.18 -38.69
CA SER A 106 -0.87 28.46 -40.12
C SER A 106 -1.96 29.38 -40.69
N ARG A 107 -3.20 29.27 -40.21
CA ARG A 107 -4.34 30.10 -40.62
C ARG A 107 -4.29 31.54 -40.11
N LEU A 108 -3.48 31.79 -39.07
CA LEU A 108 -3.32 33.11 -38.45
C LEU A 108 -2.05 33.83 -38.97
N ARG A 109 -1.29 33.21 -39.89
CA ARG A 109 -0.17 33.87 -40.57
C ARG A 109 -0.68 34.91 -41.57
N PRO A 110 0.03 36.05 -41.76
CA PRO A 110 1.33 36.40 -41.17
C PRO A 110 1.24 37.12 -39.80
N PHE A 111 0.06 37.25 -39.20
CA PHE A 111 -0.17 38.05 -38.00
C PHE A 111 0.32 37.38 -36.71
N VAL A 112 0.26 36.04 -36.64
CA VAL A 112 0.79 35.23 -35.54
C VAL A 112 2.00 34.42 -36.01
N SER A 113 3.12 34.56 -35.30
CA SER A 113 4.36 33.82 -35.53
C SER A 113 4.72 32.95 -34.33
N LEU A 114 5.06 31.69 -34.58
CA LEU A 114 5.59 30.76 -33.57
C LEU A 114 7.12 30.68 -33.75
N HIS A 115 7.85 30.76 -32.65
CA HIS A 115 9.30 30.66 -32.58
C HIS A 115 9.70 29.45 -31.72
N ASP A 116 10.14 28.39 -32.40
CA ASP A 116 10.59 27.09 -31.90
C ASP A 116 12.13 26.91 -31.97
N GLU A 117 12.77 27.67 -32.86
CA GLU A 117 14.22 27.77 -33.01
C GLU A 117 14.81 29.07 -32.41
N VAL A 118 16.09 28.99 -32.02
CA VAL A 118 16.86 30.18 -31.61
C VAL A 118 17.06 31.08 -32.83
N GLY A 119 16.58 32.32 -32.73
CA GLY A 119 16.58 33.25 -33.86
C GLY A 119 16.93 34.67 -33.47
N ARG A 120 17.50 35.40 -34.44
CA ARG A 120 17.80 36.84 -34.34
C ARG A 120 16.88 37.60 -35.29
N TYR A 121 16.26 38.66 -34.81
CA TYR A 121 15.25 39.43 -35.53
C TYR A 121 15.45 40.93 -35.33
N ASP A 122 14.88 41.72 -36.24
CA ASP A 122 14.67 43.15 -36.03
C ASP A 122 13.16 43.40 -35.94
N TRP A 123 12.70 43.82 -34.76
CA TRP A 123 11.30 44.15 -34.52
C TRP A 123 11.20 45.64 -34.21
N ASP A 124 10.43 46.38 -35.00
CA ASP A 124 10.19 47.81 -34.84
C ASP A 124 11.49 48.65 -34.67
N GLY A 125 12.57 48.26 -35.36
CA GLY A 125 13.89 48.92 -35.27
C GLY A 125 14.72 48.52 -34.04
N ARG A 126 14.31 47.48 -33.32
CA ARG A 126 15.01 46.91 -32.16
C ARG A 126 15.54 45.53 -32.50
N ARG A 127 16.82 45.30 -32.18
CA ARG A 127 17.43 43.96 -32.26
C ARG A 127 16.86 43.07 -31.18
N VAL A 128 16.34 41.92 -31.61
CA VAL A 128 15.69 40.94 -30.75
C VAL A 128 16.33 39.58 -30.94
N MET A 129 16.56 38.90 -29.82
CA MET A 129 16.93 37.49 -29.80
C MET A 129 15.80 36.67 -29.19
N VAL A 130 15.36 35.63 -29.88
CA VAL A 130 14.34 34.71 -29.37
C VAL A 130 15.01 33.42 -28.94
N LEU A 131 14.75 33.02 -27.70
CA LEU A 131 15.36 31.88 -27.01
C LEU A 131 14.25 30.93 -26.51
N PRO A 132 13.69 30.08 -27.39
CA PRO A 132 12.68 29.11 -26.99
C PRO A 132 13.21 28.12 -25.95
N PHE A 133 12.32 27.50 -25.18
CA PHE A 133 12.72 26.60 -24.11
C PHE A 133 13.64 25.48 -24.61
N ARG A 134 14.69 25.21 -23.84
CA ARG A 134 15.58 24.07 -23.96
C ARG A 134 15.73 23.41 -22.61
N GLU A 135 15.75 22.08 -22.58
CA GLU A 135 16.04 21.34 -21.35
C GLU A 135 17.49 21.55 -20.94
N ASP A 136 18.40 21.48 -21.92
CA ASP A 136 19.77 21.93 -21.74
C ASP A 136 19.91 23.38 -22.19
N GLN A 137 20.03 24.28 -21.22
CA GLN A 137 20.10 25.73 -21.44
C GLN A 137 21.44 26.16 -22.09
N THR A 138 22.38 25.23 -22.30
CA THR A 138 23.70 25.50 -22.90
C THR A 138 23.61 26.04 -24.34
N GLU A 139 22.65 25.56 -25.13
CA GLU A 139 22.40 26.09 -26.48
C GLU A 139 22.06 27.59 -26.41
N LEU A 140 21.19 27.95 -25.47
CA LEU A 140 20.71 29.32 -25.29
C LEU A 140 21.82 30.25 -24.79
N THR A 141 22.60 29.82 -23.80
CA THR A 141 23.73 30.61 -23.28
C THR A 141 24.85 30.74 -24.30
N SER A 142 25.11 29.70 -25.11
CA SER A 142 26.08 29.74 -26.20
C SER A 142 25.66 30.69 -27.30
N ALA A 143 24.37 30.71 -27.65
CA ALA A 143 23.84 31.62 -28.65
C ALA A 143 23.96 33.09 -28.22
N VAL A 144 23.80 33.39 -26.92
CA VAL A 144 24.04 34.73 -26.35
C VAL A 144 25.53 35.06 -26.30
N ALA A 145 26.38 34.10 -25.90
CA ALA A 145 27.83 34.29 -25.85
C ALA A 145 28.45 34.48 -27.26
N GLY A 146 27.83 33.94 -28.29
CA GLY A 146 28.22 34.12 -29.70
C GLY A 146 27.76 35.45 -30.32
N LEU A 147 27.17 36.37 -29.56
CA LEU A 147 26.93 37.74 -30.00
C LEU A 147 28.19 38.58 -29.80
N ASP A 148 28.44 39.48 -30.74
CA ASP A 148 29.44 40.53 -30.53
C ASP A 148 29.03 41.40 -29.31
N PRO A 149 29.96 41.79 -28.42
CA PRO A 149 29.62 42.53 -27.21
C PRO A 149 28.86 43.85 -27.44
N ASP A 150 29.18 44.58 -28.52
CA ASP A 150 28.52 45.85 -28.84
C ASP A 150 27.10 45.60 -29.41
N GLU A 151 26.94 44.50 -30.14
CA GLU A 151 25.63 44.03 -30.59
C GLU A 151 24.76 43.50 -29.44
N ALA A 152 25.34 42.72 -28.53
CA ALA A 152 24.65 42.16 -27.38
C ALA A 152 24.05 43.28 -26.51
N ALA A 153 24.82 44.34 -26.25
CA ALA A 153 24.39 45.48 -25.42
C ALA A 153 23.16 46.23 -25.98
N LEU A 154 22.86 46.08 -27.28
CA LEU A 154 21.68 46.66 -27.94
C LEU A 154 20.52 45.67 -28.08
N THR A 155 20.76 44.38 -27.85
CA THR A 155 19.81 43.29 -28.13
C THR A 155 18.92 42.99 -26.93
N VAL A 156 17.60 42.91 -27.15
CA VAL A 156 16.64 42.43 -26.15
C VAL A 156 16.36 40.95 -26.39
N ALA A 157 16.44 40.12 -25.36
CA ALA A 157 16.07 38.71 -25.47
C ALA A 157 14.66 38.45 -24.94
N PHE A 158 13.91 37.62 -25.66
CA PHE A 158 12.68 37.01 -25.17
C PHE A 158 12.87 35.50 -25.10
N ALA A 159 12.54 34.92 -23.95
CA ALA A 159 12.97 33.56 -23.65
C ALA A 159 11.98 32.78 -22.79
N HIS A 160 12.25 31.49 -22.60
CA HIS A 160 11.60 30.67 -21.60
C HIS A 160 12.68 29.87 -20.85
N LEU A 161 13.18 30.42 -19.74
CA LEU A 161 14.43 30.04 -19.07
C LEU A 161 14.21 29.51 -17.66
N ALA A 162 14.98 28.49 -17.27
CA ALA A 162 15.07 28.01 -15.89
C ALA A 162 16.38 28.50 -15.23
N LEU A 163 16.37 29.68 -14.61
CA LEU A 163 17.56 30.31 -14.04
C LEU A 163 17.70 30.14 -12.53
N ASN A 164 18.93 29.91 -12.09
CA ASN A 164 19.28 29.83 -10.67
C ASN A 164 18.86 31.10 -9.92
N ARG A 165 18.36 30.92 -8.68
CA ARG A 165 17.87 31.95 -7.75
C ARG A 165 16.55 32.62 -8.13
N ALA A 166 15.92 32.26 -9.24
CA ALA A 166 14.56 32.72 -9.55
C ALA A 166 13.58 32.27 -8.45
N VAL A 167 12.70 33.16 -8.01
CA VAL A 167 11.62 32.88 -7.05
C VAL A 167 10.60 31.95 -7.70
N THR A 168 10.35 30.80 -7.06
CA THR A 168 9.33 29.83 -7.48
C THR A 168 8.03 30.00 -6.70
N GLN A 169 8.13 30.44 -5.45
CA GLN A 169 7.01 30.78 -4.58
C GLN A 169 7.38 32.03 -3.78
N ARG A 170 6.63 33.11 -4.00
CA ARG A 170 6.91 34.40 -3.36
C ARG A 170 6.58 34.41 -1.87
N HIS A 171 5.49 33.74 -1.49
CA HIS A 171 4.91 33.78 -0.14
C HIS A 171 4.68 32.37 0.41
N VAL A 172 5.18 32.10 1.62
CA VAL A 172 4.97 30.81 2.33
C VAL A 172 4.21 31.07 3.61
N VAL A 173 2.97 30.58 3.72
CA VAL A 173 2.12 30.81 4.90
C VAL A 173 2.61 29.95 6.08
N ARG A 174 2.87 30.57 7.24
CA ARG A 174 3.34 29.90 8.48
C ARG A 174 2.17 29.33 9.32
N ASP A 175 2.49 28.33 10.15
CA ASP A 175 1.53 27.47 10.86
C ASP A 175 0.75 28.13 12.01
N ASP A 176 1.26 29.22 12.62
CA ASP A 176 0.70 29.69 13.91
C ASP A 176 -0.22 30.93 13.79
N ASP A 177 -0.03 31.82 12.80
CA ASP A 177 -0.77 33.10 12.72
C ASP A 177 -1.22 33.54 11.31
N GLY A 178 -0.94 32.74 10.25
CA GLY A 178 -1.16 33.17 8.86
C GLY A 178 -0.11 34.15 8.31
N ASP A 179 0.97 34.38 9.07
CA ASP A 179 2.05 35.30 8.70
C ASP A 179 2.86 34.80 7.49
N VAL A 180 3.25 35.74 6.61
CA VAL A 180 3.85 35.46 5.30
C VAL A 180 5.37 35.29 5.44
N GLY A 181 5.85 34.05 5.33
CA GLY A 181 7.25 33.66 5.43
C GLY A 181 8.12 33.96 4.19
N HIS A 182 9.39 33.52 4.22
CA HIS A 182 10.40 33.79 3.18
C HIS A 182 10.08 33.15 1.81
N SER A 183 10.48 33.83 0.72
CA SER A 183 10.34 33.33 -0.66
C SER A 183 11.17 32.07 -0.93
N VAL A 184 10.62 31.09 -1.65
CA VAL A 184 11.34 29.91 -2.16
C VAL A 184 11.98 30.25 -3.50
N ARG A 185 13.24 29.85 -3.69
CA ARG A 185 14.02 30.11 -4.92
C ARG A 185 14.51 28.83 -5.57
N TYR A 186 14.51 28.79 -6.90
CA TYR A 186 15.00 27.71 -7.74
C TYR A 186 16.53 27.56 -7.61
N ARG A 187 17.01 26.32 -7.57
CA ARG A 187 18.43 25.97 -7.49
C ARG A 187 18.89 25.32 -8.80
N GLY A 188 18.97 26.14 -9.85
CA GLY A 188 19.40 25.72 -11.19
C GLY A 188 20.92 25.78 -11.40
N LEU A 189 21.42 25.10 -12.43
CA LEU A 189 22.83 25.15 -12.85
C LEU A 189 23.15 26.42 -13.65
N THR A 190 22.19 26.94 -14.41
CA THR A 190 22.38 28.13 -15.26
C THR A 190 22.21 29.40 -14.44
N GLY A 191 23.27 30.20 -14.36
CA GLY A 191 23.23 31.51 -13.70
C GLY A 191 22.63 32.61 -14.57
N PRO A 192 22.03 33.67 -13.98
CA PRO A 192 21.59 34.85 -14.72
C PRO A 192 22.75 35.61 -15.40
N ASP A 193 23.99 35.43 -14.93
CA ASP A 193 25.18 36.12 -15.43
C ASP A 193 25.50 35.83 -16.90
N HIS A 194 24.99 34.72 -17.47
CA HIS A 194 25.15 34.39 -18.89
C HIS A 194 24.41 35.38 -19.81
N PHE A 195 23.43 36.11 -19.27
CA PHE A 195 22.61 37.06 -20.02
C PHE A 195 23.01 38.52 -19.77
N LYS A 196 24.07 38.77 -18.99
CA LYS A 196 24.47 40.11 -18.55
C LYS A 196 24.94 41.03 -19.69
N THR A 197 25.34 40.47 -20.83
CA THR A 197 25.81 41.21 -22.00
C THR A 197 24.67 41.77 -22.83
N LEU A 198 23.45 41.25 -22.66
CA LEU A 198 22.25 41.71 -23.36
C LEU A 198 21.75 43.03 -22.77
N ALA A 199 20.95 43.77 -23.54
CA ALA A 199 20.31 44.98 -23.03
C ALA A 199 19.34 44.65 -21.89
N ARG A 200 18.40 43.73 -22.14
CA ARG A 200 17.44 43.15 -21.18
C ARG A 200 16.98 41.78 -21.67
N THR A 201 16.61 40.90 -20.75
CA THR A 201 16.00 39.61 -21.04
C THR A 201 14.65 39.50 -20.37
N PHE A 202 13.59 39.23 -21.13
CA PHE A 202 12.25 38.94 -20.62
C PHE A 202 11.95 37.47 -20.81
N THR A 203 11.48 36.78 -19.77
CA THR A 203 11.32 35.32 -19.82
C THR A 203 10.06 34.81 -19.13
N GLY A 204 9.56 33.66 -19.61
CA GLY A 204 8.61 32.80 -18.92
C GLY A 204 9.24 31.75 -18.03
N HIS A 205 8.45 30.76 -17.59
CA HIS A 205 8.76 29.52 -16.85
C HIS A 205 8.42 29.54 -15.35
N PHE A 206 8.71 30.65 -14.66
CA PHE A 206 8.32 30.81 -13.25
C PHE A 206 7.18 31.82 -13.13
N HIS A 207 6.15 31.44 -12.36
CA HIS A 207 4.88 32.17 -12.38
C HIS A 207 4.90 33.50 -11.61
N SER A 208 5.84 33.71 -10.68
CA SER A 208 5.98 34.99 -9.97
C SER A 208 6.71 36.01 -10.84
N HIS A 209 6.13 37.20 -11.00
CA HIS A 209 6.81 38.33 -11.62
C HIS A 209 8.06 38.69 -10.80
N GLN A 210 9.22 38.85 -11.43
CA GLN A 210 10.46 39.19 -10.70
C GLN A 210 11.53 39.67 -11.65
N THR A 211 12.45 40.50 -11.14
CA THR A 211 13.62 40.94 -11.89
C THR A 211 14.89 40.55 -11.14
N ILE A 212 15.75 39.81 -11.83
CA ILE A 212 17.07 39.40 -11.36
C ILE A 212 18.09 40.41 -11.91
N LEU A 213 18.73 41.15 -11.00
CA LEU A 213 19.76 42.13 -11.32
C LEU A 213 21.15 41.48 -11.39
N GLN A 214 22.01 42.01 -12.25
CA GLN A 214 23.38 41.53 -12.41
C GLN A 214 24.29 42.09 -11.30
N PRO A 215 25.16 41.27 -10.68
CA PRO A 215 26.07 41.73 -9.63
C PRO A 215 27.23 42.55 -10.22
N ASN A 216 27.42 43.80 -9.74
CA ASN A 216 28.51 44.73 -10.09
C ASN A 216 28.68 45.05 -11.59
N GLN A 217 27.98 46.08 -12.07
CA GLN A 217 28.52 46.88 -13.19
C GLN A 217 29.23 48.10 -12.61
N HIS A 218 30.53 48.22 -12.89
CA HIS A 218 31.29 49.44 -12.64
C HIS A 218 30.64 50.63 -13.36
N THR A 219 30.63 51.75 -12.67
CA THR A 219 30.08 53.04 -13.08
C THR A 219 30.61 53.44 -14.48
N PRO A 220 29.75 53.60 -15.50
CA PRO A 220 30.18 54.20 -16.76
C PRO A 220 30.42 55.71 -16.58
N PRO A 221 31.32 56.36 -17.35
CA PRO A 221 31.75 57.74 -17.11
C PRO A 221 30.66 58.82 -17.28
N ASP A 222 29.50 58.48 -17.85
CA ASP A 222 28.52 59.44 -18.37
C ASP A 222 27.22 59.59 -17.54
N GLY A 223 27.18 59.09 -16.30
CA GLY A 223 26.22 59.56 -15.30
C GLY A 223 24.71 59.28 -15.54
N ARG A 224 24.34 58.40 -16.47
CA ARG A 224 22.98 57.84 -16.60
C ARG A 224 23.02 56.33 -16.37
N GLU A 225 22.86 55.89 -15.12
CA GLU A 225 22.82 54.46 -14.78
C GLU A 225 21.46 53.85 -15.13
N ASP A 226 21.36 53.05 -16.20
CA ASP A 226 20.26 52.09 -16.34
C ASP A 226 20.56 50.86 -15.47
N ARG A 227 20.00 50.83 -14.25
CA ARG A 227 20.19 49.75 -13.28
C ARG A 227 19.65 48.39 -13.75
N LEU A 228 18.87 48.36 -14.83
CA LEU A 228 18.27 47.16 -15.41
C LEU A 228 19.08 46.62 -16.60
N ASN A 229 20.24 47.19 -16.91
CA ASN A 229 21.09 46.68 -17.98
C ASN A 229 21.53 45.23 -17.70
N GLY A 230 21.34 44.35 -18.68
CA GLY A 230 21.60 42.91 -18.53
C GLY A 230 20.68 42.17 -17.57
N SER A 231 19.63 42.81 -17.05
CA SER A 231 18.70 42.17 -16.12
C SER A 231 17.87 41.08 -16.81
N VAL A 232 17.45 40.09 -16.01
CA VAL A 232 16.50 39.06 -16.43
C VAL A 232 15.20 39.23 -15.67
N THR A 233 14.13 39.56 -16.38
CA THR A 233 12.79 39.76 -15.83
C THR A 233 11.91 38.57 -16.20
N TYR A 234 11.48 37.81 -15.20
CA TYR A 234 10.39 36.86 -15.36
C TYR A 234 9.08 37.63 -15.42
N LEU A 235 8.33 37.43 -16.50
CA LEU A 235 7.04 38.07 -16.71
C LEU A 235 6.02 37.59 -15.66
N GLY A 236 6.07 36.29 -15.35
CA GLY A 236 5.11 35.63 -14.48
C GLY A 236 3.81 35.28 -15.19
N ALA A 237 3.01 34.43 -14.55
CA ALA A 237 1.68 34.10 -15.03
C ALA A 237 0.73 35.30 -14.81
N PRO A 238 -0.19 35.60 -15.74
CA PRO A 238 -1.11 36.73 -15.61
C PRO A 238 -2.21 36.51 -14.55
N LEU A 239 -2.27 35.33 -13.94
CA LEU A 239 -3.19 34.96 -12.88
C LEU A 239 -2.52 33.98 -11.91
N GLN A 240 -3.11 33.80 -10.72
CA GLN A 240 -2.71 32.70 -9.83
C GLN A 240 -3.21 31.36 -10.41
N LEU A 241 -2.30 30.41 -10.58
CA LEU A 241 -2.58 29.11 -11.22
C LEU A 241 -2.58 27.95 -10.24
N THR A 242 -1.89 28.10 -9.11
CA THR A 242 -1.70 27.07 -8.11
C THR A 242 -1.76 27.68 -6.71
N TRP A 243 -1.83 26.79 -5.73
CA TRP A 243 -1.76 27.18 -4.32
C TRP A 243 -0.41 27.75 -3.88
N ALA A 244 0.67 27.54 -4.66
CA ALA A 244 1.96 28.17 -4.39
C ALA A 244 1.95 29.66 -4.73
N ASP A 245 0.98 30.11 -5.54
CA ASP A 245 0.76 31.51 -5.89
C ASP A 245 -0.07 32.27 -4.85
N LEU A 246 -0.47 31.60 -3.76
CA LEU A 246 -1.24 32.23 -2.69
C LEU A 246 -0.52 33.47 -2.14
N SER A 247 -1.28 34.55 -1.95
CA SER A 247 -0.79 35.88 -1.54
C SER A 247 0.11 36.58 -2.56
N ASP A 248 0.42 35.99 -3.71
CA ASP A 248 1.12 36.68 -4.80
C ASP A 248 0.08 37.35 -5.72
N GLU A 249 -0.17 38.63 -5.44
CA GLU A 249 -1.24 39.41 -6.08
C GLU A 249 -0.76 40.21 -7.30
N ASP A 250 0.56 40.45 -7.41
CA ASP A 250 1.18 41.17 -8.54
C ASP A 250 1.30 40.27 -9.78
N ARG A 251 0.17 39.90 -10.36
CA ARG A 251 0.08 39.03 -11.55
C ARG A 251 -0.60 39.79 -12.68
N GLY A 252 -0.05 39.70 -13.89
CA GLY A 252 -0.58 40.44 -15.02
C GLY A 252 0.28 40.36 -16.27
N VAL A 253 0.31 41.45 -17.03
CA VAL A 253 1.08 41.56 -18.29
C VAL A 253 2.01 42.76 -18.25
N VAL A 254 3.13 42.71 -18.95
CA VAL A 254 4.14 43.78 -18.92
C VAL A 254 4.02 44.64 -20.18
N LEU A 255 3.94 45.95 -20.02
CA LEU A 255 3.97 46.90 -21.13
C LEU A 255 5.38 47.46 -21.27
N LEU A 256 6.05 47.18 -22.39
CA LEU A 256 7.44 47.55 -22.69
C LEU A 256 7.50 48.63 -23.77
N ASN A 257 8.32 49.66 -23.54
CA ASN A 257 8.77 50.57 -24.59
C ASN A 257 10.07 50.03 -25.22
N PRO A 258 10.09 49.56 -26.48
CA PRO A 258 11.27 48.94 -27.10
C PRO A 258 12.42 49.94 -27.34
N VAL A 259 12.14 51.25 -27.34
CA VAL A 259 13.15 52.28 -27.54
C VAL A 259 13.85 52.62 -26.22
N THR A 260 13.08 52.91 -25.17
CA THR A 260 13.65 53.28 -23.85
C THR A 260 13.93 52.07 -22.95
N LEU A 261 13.40 50.89 -23.30
CA LEU A 261 13.35 49.66 -22.51
C LEU A 261 12.56 49.75 -21.20
N GLU A 262 12.01 50.90 -20.84
CA GLU A 262 11.14 51.06 -19.69
C GLU A 262 9.94 50.11 -19.81
N HIS A 263 9.64 49.41 -18.72
CA HIS A 263 8.53 48.48 -18.67
C HIS A 263 7.77 48.59 -17.34
N GLU A 264 6.46 48.39 -17.40
CA GLU A 264 5.58 48.37 -16.23
C GLU A 264 4.73 47.10 -16.21
N LEU A 265 4.47 46.56 -15.02
CA LEU A 265 3.53 45.46 -14.81
C LEU A 265 2.11 46.02 -14.69
N ILE A 266 1.24 45.64 -15.62
CA ILE A 266 -0.19 45.91 -15.59
C ILE A 266 -0.89 44.75 -14.88
N ILE A 267 -1.37 45.00 -13.67
CA ILE A 267 -2.01 43.98 -12.83
C ILE A 267 -3.36 43.57 -13.41
N ASN A 268 -3.59 42.25 -13.49
CA ASN A 268 -4.86 41.69 -13.90
C ASN A 268 -5.89 41.83 -12.76
N PRO A 269 -7.04 42.49 -12.98
CA PRO A 269 -8.08 42.63 -11.95
C PRO A 269 -8.71 41.29 -11.53
N HIS A 270 -8.49 40.23 -12.32
CA HIS A 270 -8.95 38.86 -12.06
C HIS A 270 -7.83 37.91 -11.63
N ALA A 271 -6.66 38.45 -11.27
CA ALA A 271 -5.47 37.66 -10.87
C ALA A 271 -5.75 36.71 -9.70
N ILE A 272 -6.44 37.21 -8.68
CA ILE A 272 -6.64 36.54 -7.40
C ILE A 272 -7.70 35.44 -7.54
N GLY A 273 -7.28 34.20 -7.32
CA GLY A 273 -8.18 33.04 -7.28
C GLY A 273 -7.94 32.09 -6.11
N TYR A 274 -6.84 32.26 -5.38
CA TYR A 274 -6.54 31.49 -4.18
C TYR A 274 -6.49 32.44 -2.99
N ILE A 275 -7.26 32.13 -1.95
CA ILE A 275 -7.37 32.94 -0.74
C ILE A 275 -7.33 32.06 0.50
N THR A 276 -7.22 32.70 1.66
CA THR A 276 -7.32 32.06 2.98
C THR A 276 -8.57 32.52 3.71
N ALA A 277 -9.13 31.66 4.55
CA ALA A 277 -10.20 31.99 5.47
C ALA A 277 -9.90 31.40 6.85
N GLN A 278 -10.11 32.17 7.92
CA GLN A 278 -9.94 31.64 9.28
C GLN A 278 -11.07 30.68 9.62
N GLY A 279 -10.75 29.48 10.06
CA GLY A 279 -11.73 28.44 10.38
C GLY A 279 -12.76 28.88 11.44
N SER A 280 -12.31 29.68 12.41
CA SER A 280 -13.19 30.29 13.43
C SER A 280 -14.20 31.27 12.83
N GLU A 281 -13.80 32.10 11.85
CA GLU A 281 -14.68 33.07 11.20
C GLU A 281 -15.72 32.38 10.32
N VAL A 282 -15.32 31.33 9.60
CA VAL A 282 -16.23 30.52 8.77
C VAL A 282 -17.28 29.81 9.63
N LEU A 283 -16.85 29.24 10.77
CA LEU A 283 -17.78 28.56 11.68
C LEU A 283 -18.77 29.53 12.33
N ASN A 284 -18.35 30.76 12.60
CA ASN A 284 -19.15 31.81 13.23
C ASN A 284 -19.98 32.66 12.24
N ASP A 285 -20.03 32.28 10.95
CA ASP A 285 -20.75 33.00 9.89
C ASP A 285 -20.28 34.46 9.69
N ASN A 286 -19.01 34.73 9.98
CA ASN A 286 -18.38 36.05 9.86
C ASN A 286 -17.66 36.25 8.50
N ILE A 287 -17.93 35.41 7.50
CA ILE A 287 -17.30 35.49 6.17
C ILE A 287 -18.28 35.99 5.11
N ASP A 288 -17.87 37.01 4.36
CA ASP A 288 -18.69 37.57 3.28
C ASP A 288 -18.68 36.65 2.05
N ALA A 289 -19.86 36.28 1.56
CA ALA A 289 -20.04 35.47 0.36
C ALA A 289 -19.28 36.03 -0.86
N SER A 290 -19.24 37.37 -1.00
CA SER A 290 -18.58 38.03 -2.13
C SER A 290 -17.06 37.79 -2.15
N THR A 291 -16.47 37.52 -0.98
CA THR A 291 -15.04 37.25 -0.85
C THR A 291 -14.66 35.82 -1.22
N VAL A 292 -15.60 34.89 -1.22
CA VAL A 292 -15.37 33.45 -1.41
C VAL A 292 -15.83 32.96 -2.79
N GLN A 293 -16.88 33.59 -3.34
CA GLN A 293 -17.52 33.15 -4.56
C GLN A 293 -16.53 33.03 -5.74
N GLY A 294 -16.45 31.84 -6.34
CA GLY A 294 -15.60 31.54 -7.49
C GLY A 294 -14.10 31.48 -7.18
N ARG A 295 -13.71 31.42 -5.90
CA ARG A 295 -12.30 31.33 -5.45
C ARG A 295 -12.02 29.99 -4.78
N HIS A 296 -10.75 29.62 -4.75
CA HIS A 296 -10.23 28.49 -3.98
C HIS A 296 -9.83 28.97 -2.58
N VAL A 297 -10.38 28.34 -1.54
CA VAL A 297 -10.21 28.77 -0.15
C VAL A 297 -9.38 27.78 0.64
N MET A 298 -8.32 28.25 1.29
CA MET A 298 -7.60 27.48 2.30
C MET A 298 -8.07 27.89 3.69
N ILE A 299 -8.53 26.91 4.47
CA ILE A 299 -8.94 27.11 5.85
C ILE A 299 -7.70 27.14 6.74
N LEU A 300 -7.56 28.23 7.50
CA LEU A 300 -6.51 28.42 8.50
C LEU A 300 -7.04 28.08 9.90
N GLY A 301 -6.15 27.65 10.79
CA GLY A 301 -6.45 27.35 12.19
C GLY A 301 -6.57 25.85 12.50
N LYS A 302 -6.45 25.52 13.79
CA LYS A 302 -6.56 24.13 14.29
C LYS A 302 -8.03 23.76 14.48
N LEU A 303 -8.60 23.10 13.47
CA LEU A 303 -9.98 22.60 13.52
C LEU A 303 -9.99 21.10 13.84
N THR A 304 -11.02 20.65 14.57
CA THR A 304 -11.33 19.21 14.63
C THR A 304 -11.82 18.73 13.26
N GLN A 305 -11.76 17.42 13.00
CA GLN A 305 -12.22 16.86 11.72
C GLN A 305 -13.67 17.26 11.42
N PHE A 306 -14.56 17.22 12.42
CA PHE A 306 -15.95 17.67 12.28
C PHE A 306 -16.04 19.16 11.93
N GLN A 307 -15.33 20.03 12.65
CA GLN A 307 -15.30 21.47 12.40
C GLN A 307 -14.78 21.81 11.00
N TYR A 308 -13.77 21.09 10.50
CA TYR A 308 -13.27 21.25 9.15
C TYR A 308 -14.34 20.91 8.11
N TRP A 309 -15.04 19.77 8.25
CA TRP A 309 -16.12 19.40 7.34
C TRP A 309 -17.25 20.43 7.32
N THR A 310 -17.65 20.92 8.50
CA THR A 310 -18.66 21.99 8.61
C THR A 310 -18.21 23.29 7.93
N ALA A 311 -16.99 23.76 8.21
CA ALA A 311 -16.45 24.97 7.59
C ALA A 311 -16.31 24.81 6.07
N ARG A 312 -15.92 23.62 5.61
CA ARG A 312 -15.82 23.28 4.19
C ARG A 312 -17.18 23.32 3.49
N GLU A 313 -18.21 22.71 4.06
CA GLU A 313 -19.55 22.75 3.47
C GLU A 313 -20.12 24.16 3.43
N LYS A 314 -19.89 24.98 4.48
CA LYS A 314 -20.26 26.40 4.48
C LYS A 314 -19.58 27.19 3.36
N LEU A 315 -18.27 27.03 3.18
CA LEU A 315 -17.55 27.72 2.11
C LEU A 315 -18.02 27.29 0.72
N LEU A 316 -18.28 25.99 0.52
CA LEU A 316 -18.83 25.49 -0.74
C LEU A 316 -20.25 26.02 -1.01
N SER A 317 -21.10 26.15 0.02
CA SER A 317 -22.45 26.71 -0.14
C SER A 317 -22.43 28.21 -0.44
N LEU A 318 -21.40 28.94 0.02
CA LEU A 318 -21.12 30.34 -0.35
C LEU A 318 -20.49 30.48 -1.76
N GLY A 319 -20.28 29.38 -2.48
CA GLY A 319 -19.79 29.40 -3.86
C GLY A 319 -18.28 29.30 -4.00
N ALA A 320 -17.55 28.83 -2.98
CA ALA A 320 -16.13 28.48 -3.13
C ALA A 320 -15.96 27.42 -4.23
N GLN A 321 -14.97 27.60 -5.10
CA GLN A 321 -14.70 26.66 -6.18
C GLN A 321 -13.96 25.41 -5.68
N SER A 322 -13.11 25.56 -4.66
CA SER A 322 -12.59 24.45 -3.89
C SER A 322 -12.19 24.91 -2.50
N VAL A 323 -12.12 23.96 -1.56
CA VAL A 323 -11.75 24.23 -0.17
C VAL A 323 -10.75 23.17 0.28
N ARG A 324 -9.70 23.59 0.98
CA ARG A 324 -8.69 22.70 1.57
C ARG A 324 -8.25 23.13 2.96
N GLU A 325 -7.73 22.18 3.72
CA GLU A 325 -7.05 22.43 4.99
C GLU A 325 -5.58 22.82 4.78
N GLN A 326 -5.02 23.64 5.67
CA GLN A 326 -3.58 23.85 5.75
C GLN A 326 -2.92 22.61 6.36
N ARG A 327 -2.00 21.96 5.62
CA ARG A 327 -1.14 20.88 6.16
C ARG A 327 0.21 21.47 6.55
N PRO A 328 0.77 21.14 7.74
CA PRO A 328 2.04 21.72 8.20
C PRO A 328 3.18 21.33 7.27
N THR A 329 4.08 22.28 7.03
CA THR A 329 5.35 22.03 6.35
C THR A 329 6.43 21.77 7.40
N PRO A 330 7.22 20.68 7.32
CA PRO A 330 8.21 20.37 8.34
C PRO A 330 9.33 21.42 8.39
N LYS A 331 9.71 21.80 9.61
CA LYS A 331 10.77 22.78 9.89
C LYS A 331 12.15 22.22 9.52
N PRO A 332 13.05 23.02 8.91
CA PRO A 332 14.42 22.60 8.63
C PRO A 332 15.30 22.75 9.89
N GLY A 333 15.71 21.63 10.49
CA GLY A 333 16.63 21.58 11.64
C GLY A 333 17.81 20.63 11.37
N HIS A 334 19.02 21.08 11.71
CA HIS A 334 20.32 20.44 11.49
C HIS A 334 20.42 18.96 11.91
N ARG A 335 20.72 18.06 10.96
CA ARG A 335 21.91 17.17 10.92
C ARG A 335 21.87 16.27 9.67
N SER A 336 23.06 16.07 9.11
CA SER A 336 23.48 15.27 7.95
C SER A 336 22.61 14.06 7.55
N ASN A 337 21.80 14.22 6.50
CA ASN A 337 21.34 13.11 5.66
C ASN A 337 20.87 13.68 4.27
N PRO A 338 21.37 13.23 3.11
CA PRO A 338 21.11 13.93 1.83
C PRO A 338 19.73 13.69 1.18
N PHE A 339 18.85 12.87 1.76
CA PHE A 339 17.61 12.42 1.10
C PHE A 339 16.31 12.79 1.84
N ALA A 340 16.21 14.02 2.34
CA ALA A 340 14.98 14.55 2.93
C ALA A 340 14.52 15.84 2.22
N TYR A 341 13.88 15.68 1.05
CA TYR A 341 13.06 16.71 0.39
C TYR A 341 11.80 16.06 -0.17
N ASN A 342 10.89 15.59 0.69
CA ASN A 342 9.59 15.03 0.26
C ASN A 342 8.40 15.52 1.12
N SER A 343 8.58 16.63 1.83
CA SER A 343 7.50 17.28 2.54
C SER A 343 7.86 18.75 2.69
N LEU A 344 7.56 19.55 1.67
CA LEU A 344 7.55 21.01 1.71
C LEU A 344 6.60 21.43 0.59
N GLY A 345 5.54 22.16 0.95
CA GLY A 345 4.47 22.62 0.07
C GLY A 345 4.88 23.73 -0.89
N ALA A 346 5.92 23.47 -1.69
CA ALA A 346 6.21 24.16 -2.93
C ALA A 346 6.33 23.06 -3.98
N SER A 347 5.27 22.86 -4.76
CA SER A 347 5.35 22.02 -5.95
C SER A 347 6.40 22.63 -6.87
N VAL A 348 7.57 22.00 -6.93
CA VAL A 348 8.32 21.92 -8.19
C VAL A 348 7.29 21.46 -9.24
N PRO A 349 7.17 22.10 -10.41
CA PRO A 349 6.24 21.67 -11.44
C PRO A 349 6.42 20.16 -11.65
N ALA A 350 5.31 19.46 -11.85
CA ALA A 350 5.28 18.00 -11.97
C ALA A 350 6.13 17.43 -13.15
N SER A 351 6.89 18.28 -13.84
CA SER A 351 7.82 17.98 -14.92
C SER A 351 9.24 17.60 -14.48
N ASP A 352 9.67 17.85 -13.24
CA ASP A 352 11.08 17.62 -12.83
C ASP A 352 11.30 16.30 -12.09
N ARG A 353 10.38 15.34 -12.23
CA ARG A 353 10.53 14.01 -11.62
C ARG A 353 11.39 13.03 -12.43
N ASP A 354 11.86 13.43 -13.61
CA ASP A 354 12.70 12.60 -14.48
C ASP A 354 14.08 13.23 -14.72
N VAL A 355 15.12 12.44 -14.42
CA VAL A 355 16.52 12.57 -14.88
C VAL A 355 17.44 13.53 -14.09
N ALA A 356 18.06 13.01 -13.03
CA ALA A 356 19.48 13.23 -12.75
C ALA A 356 20.14 11.84 -12.95
N LEU A 357 21.03 11.61 -13.92
CA LEU A 357 22.42 12.08 -13.95
C LEU A 357 23.00 11.95 -15.37
N LYS A 358 23.90 12.87 -15.70
CA LYS A 358 24.69 12.95 -16.94
C LYS A 358 25.96 12.10 -16.86
N SER A 359 26.33 11.65 -18.06
CA SER A 359 27.62 11.24 -18.65
C SER A 359 28.95 11.68 -18.03
N ALA A 360 29.96 10.81 -18.19
CA ALA A 360 31.35 11.22 -18.40
C ALA A 360 32.04 10.29 -19.42
N ASP A 361 32.74 10.92 -20.36
CA ASP A 361 33.45 10.43 -21.56
C ASP A 361 34.73 9.63 -21.30
N THR A 362 35.21 8.99 -22.40
CA THR A 362 36.59 8.71 -22.88
C THR A 362 36.81 7.22 -23.19
N GLY A 363 37.35 6.75 -24.32
CA GLY A 363 37.85 7.34 -25.56
C GLY A 363 38.38 6.20 -26.50
N ASP A 364 38.42 6.48 -27.81
CA ASP A 364 39.15 5.85 -28.95
C ASP A 364 39.61 4.37 -28.95
N SER A 365 39.17 3.62 -29.96
CA SER A 365 39.93 3.12 -31.15
C SER A 365 39.42 1.77 -31.71
N PRO A 366 39.63 1.46 -33.01
CA PRO A 366 38.80 0.53 -33.79
C PRO A 366 39.48 -0.82 -34.10
N GLU A 367 38.75 -1.93 -34.09
CA GLU A 367 39.15 -3.22 -34.72
C GLU A 367 37.91 -4.14 -34.81
N GLU A 368 37.39 -4.39 -36.02
CA GLU A 368 37.59 -5.57 -36.89
C GLU A 368 36.46 -6.60 -36.79
N PHE A 369 35.77 -6.76 -37.93
CA PHE A 369 34.69 -7.69 -38.20
C PHE A 369 35.18 -9.15 -38.22
N SER A 370 34.42 -10.06 -37.61
CA SER A 370 34.42 -11.46 -38.01
C SER A 370 32.99 -11.97 -38.18
N GLN A 371 32.69 -12.36 -39.42
CA GLN A 371 31.47 -13.00 -39.88
C GLN A 371 31.24 -14.34 -39.18
N SER A 372 29.99 -14.64 -38.81
CA SER A 372 29.50 -16.02 -38.81
C SER A 372 28.05 -16.06 -39.25
N THR A 373 27.88 -16.53 -40.48
CA THR A 373 26.66 -17.05 -41.09
C THR A 373 26.07 -18.20 -40.26
N THR A 374 24.76 -18.17 -40.02
CA THR A 374 24.02 -19.40 -39.70
C THR A 374 22.67 -19.40 -40.41
N GLU A 375 22.71 -20.10 -41.54
CA GLU A 375 21.71 -20.97 -42.18
C GLU A 375 20.26 -20.90 -41.69
N ILE A 376 19.40 -20.54 -42.65
CA ILE A 376 17.95 -20.75 -42.66
C ILE A 376 17.72 -22.23 -43.02
N GLN A 377 17.06 -22.99 -42.15
CA GLN A 377 16.44 -24.25 -42.52
C GLN A 377 14.95 -24.02 -42.82
N ASP A 378 14.58 -24.42 -44.04
CA ASP A 378 13.23 -24.71 -44.49
C ASP A 378 12.67 -25.88 -43.66
N GLU A 379 11.52 -25.67 -43.02
CA GLU A 379 10.56 -26.75 -42.76
C GLU A 379 9.17 -26.33 -43.21
N SER A 380 8.76 -26.92 -44.33
CA SER A 380 7.38 -26.98 -44.79
C SER A 380 6.60 -28.03 -43.99
N SER A 381 5.31 -27.76 -43.78
CA SER A 381 4.24 -28.71 -43.43
C SER A 381 4.17 -29.24 -41.99
N GLN A 382 3.75 -28.39 -41.06
CA GLN A 382 2.87 -28.78 -39.96
C GLN A 382 1.66 -27.83 -39.95
N ARG A 383 0.45 -28.36 -39.73
CA ARG A 383 -0.72 -27.52 -39.43
C ARG A 383 -0.41 -26.83 -38.10
N ASP A 384 -0.08 -25.55 -38.14
CA ASP A 384 0.18 -24.73 -36.96
C ASP A 384 -1.11 -24.59 -36.14
N ASP A 385 -1.32 -25.48 -35.18
CA ASP A 385 -2.34 -25.31 -34.17
C ASP A 385 -2.03 -24.02 -33.38
N LEU A 386 -3.05 -23.17 -33.19
CA LEU A 386 -3.00 -21.95 -32.38
C LEU A 386 -2.67 -22.34 -30.91
N HIS A 387 -1.39 -22.54 -30.58
CA HIS A 387 -0.94 -22.83 -29.21
C HIS A 387 -1.33 -21.67 -28.29
N LEU A 388 -2.17 -21.94 -27.27
CA LEU A 388 -2.42 -21.00 -26.18
C LEU A 388 -1.12 -20.84 -25.37
N VAL A 389 -0.62 -19.61 -25.31
CA VAL A 389 0.50 -19.22 -24.46
C VAL A 389 0.04 -19.21 -23.01
N LYS A 390 0.70 -19.98 -22.13
CA LYS A 390 0.41 -20.01 -20.68
C LYS A 390 1.57 -19.39 -19.90
N ILE A 391 1.32 -18.26 -19.26
CA ILE A 391 2.27 -17.58 -18.36
C ILE A 391 2.00 -18.02 -16.91
N ASN A 392 2.92 -18.76 -16.28
CA ASN A 392 2.81 -19.17 -14.88
C ASN A 392 3.86 -18.45 -14.01
N PRO A 393 3.49 -17.40 -13.25
CA PRO A 393 4.44 -16.65 -12.43
C PRO A 393 5.21 -17.51 -11.42
N VAL A 394 4.65 -18.62 -10.95
CA VAL A 394 5.31 -19.50 -9.96
C VAL A 394 6.61 -20.11 -10.51
N GLU A 395 6.62 -20.49 -11.79
CA GLU A 395 7.80 -21.09 -12.45
C GLU A 395 8.96 -20.10 -12.55
N TYR A 396 8.66 -18.81 -12.67
CA TYR A 396 9.65 -17.74 -12.77
C TYR A 396 10.32 -17.37 -11.44
N VAL A 397 9.79 -17.80 -10.27
CA VAL A 397 10.36 -17.48 -8.95
C VAL A 397 11.79 -17.98 -8.82
N SER A 398 12.01 -19.25 -9.19
CA SER A 398 13.32 -19.89 -9.06
C SER A 398 14.35 -19.31 -10.03
N GLU A 399 13.95 -18.99 -11.26
CA GLU A 399 14.79 -18.37 -12.28
C GLU A 399 15.19 -16.95 -11.86
N TYR A 400 14.22 -16.16 -11.38
CA TYR A 400 14.44 -14.80 -10.88
C TYR A 400 15.41 -14.77 -9.69
N VAL A 401 15.15 -15.55 -8.65
CA VAL A 401 15.99 -15.57 -7.44
C VAL A 401 17.43 -15.98 -7.76
N ARG A 402 17.61 -16.97 -8.65
CA ARG A 402 18.94 -17.41 -9.10
C ARG A 402 19.66 -16.41 -10.01
N SER A 403 18.92 -15.51 -10.66
CA SER A 403 19.49 -14.44 -11.49
C SER A 403 20.06 -13.28 -10.67
N LEU A 404 19.75 -13.20 -9.37
CA LEU A 404 20.17 -12.13 -8.48
C LEU A 404 21.39 -12.50 -7.63
N GLU A 405 22.27 -11.52 -7.38
CA GLU A 405 23.34 -11.64 -6.37
C GLU A 405 22.76 -11.42 -4.96
N ILE A 406 22.08 -12.45 -4.43
CA ILE A 406 21.47 -12.40 -3.09
C ILE A 406 22.58 -12.58 -2.04
N GLY A 407 22.95 -11.51 -1.36
CA GLY A 407 24.09 -11.44 -0.43
C GLY A 407 24.00 -12.36 0.81
N SER A 408 23.56 -11.83 1.95
CA SER A 408 23.51 -12.55 3.25
C SER A 408 22.26 -13.41 3.46
N MET A 409 21.31 -13.39 2.52
CA MET A 409 20.03 -14.09 2.64
C MET A 409 20.11 -15.52 2.10
N ASP A 410 19.32 -16.42 2.70
CA ASP A 410 19.26 -17.82 2.29
C ASP A 410 18.43 -17.97 1.00
N GLU A 411 19.10 -18.29 -0.10
CA GLU A 411 18.48 -18.49 -1.44
C GLU A 411 17.31 -19.46 -1.37
N LYS A 412 17.47 -20.59 -0.68
CA LYS A 412 16.44 -21.65 -0.62
C LYS A 412 15.20 -21.18 0.11
N LYS A 413 15.37 -20.47 1.24
CA LYS A 413 14.24 -19.88 1.98
C LYS A 413 13.56 -18.77 1.20
N THR A 414 14.34 -18.01 0.43
CA THR A 414 13.83 -16.91 -0.40
C THR A 414 12.94 -17.46 -1.52
N ILE A 415 13.39 -18.50 -2.25
CA ILE A 415 12.57 -19.19 -3.28
C ILE A 415 11.29 -19.76 -2.67
N GLN A 416 11.41 -20.53 -1.59
CA GLN A 416 10.27 -21.17 -0.93
C GLN A 416 9.22 -20.16 -0.46
N LEU A 417 9.65 -19.01 0.08
CA LEU A 417 8.73 -17.96 0.49
C LEU A 417 8.01 -17.34 -0.71
N GLY A 418 8.71 -17.08 -1.82
CA GLY A 418 8.11 -16.54 -3.04
C GLY A 418 7.05 -17.46 -3.65
N GLU A 419 7.36 -18.75 -3.77
CA GLU A 419 6.41 -19.77 -4.24
C GLU A 419 5.17 -19.84 -3.34
N LYS A 420 5.38 -19.86 -2.01
CA LYS A 420 4.29 -19.88 -1.03
C LYS A 420 3.41 -18.64 -1.08
N LEU A 421 3.99 -17.44 -1.25
CA LEU A 421 3.23 -16.19 -1.39
C LEU A 421 2.33 -16.21 -2.63
N LEU A 422 2.85 -16.68 -3.77
CA LEU A 422 2.09 -16.79 -5.01
C LEU A 422 0.98 -17.84 -4.91
N LEU A 423 1.24 -19.00 -4.32
CA LEU A 423 0.23 -20.06 -4.13
C LEU A 423 -0.84 -19.65 -3.11
N ALA A 424 -0.47 -18.97 -2.02
CA ALA A 424 -1.43 -18.47 -1.04
C ALA A 424 -2.36 -17.41 -1.64
N SER A 425 -1.89 -16.63 -2.62
CA SER A 425 -2.75 -15.72 -3.39
C SER A 425 -3.81 -16.43 -4.25
N GLU A 426 -3.63 -17.72 -4.58
CA GLU A 426 -4.61 -18.52 -5.33
C GLU A 426 -5.76 -18.98 -4.43
N SER A 427 -5.44 -19.39 -3.21
CA SER A 427 -6.42 -19.87 -2.24
C SER A 427 -7.20 -18.75 -1.54
N SER A 428 -6.68 -17.52 -1.52
CA SER A 428 -7.30 -16.36 -0.88
C SER A 428 -8.54 -15.84 -1.62
N ALA A 429 -8.75 -16.19 -2.89
CA ALA A 429 -9.93 -15.75 -3.64
C ALA A 429 -11.25 -16.40 -3.15
N SER A 430 -11.19 -17.44 -2.32
CA SER A 430 -12.37 -18.15 -1.79
C SER A 430 -12.53 -18.08 -0.27
N LEU A 431 -11.64 -17.41 0.46
CA LEU A 431 -11.62 -17.38 1.93
C LEU A 431 -11.30 -15.97 2.41
N GLY A 432 -12.28 -15.30 2.99
CA GLY A 432 -12.15 -13.94 3.53
C GLY A 432 -11.18 -13.85 4.71
N ASP A 433 -10.38 -12.78 4.72
CA ASP A 433 -9.61 -12.07 5.76
C ASP A 433 -8.90 -12.81 6.93
N ASP A 434 -9.07 -14.12 7.16
CA ASP A 434 -8.29 -14.89 8.15
C ASP A 434 -6.96 -15.38 7.52
N VAL A 435 -6.09 -14.45 7.10
CA VAL A 435 -4.73 -14.80 6.62
C VAL A 435 -3.86 -15.13 7.83
N ALA A 436 -3.44 -16.40 7.94
CA ALA A 436 -2.54 -16.89 8.98
C ALA A 436 -1.22 -16.11 9.04
N GLY A 437 -0.80 -15.70 10.25
CA GLY A 437 0.40 -14.86 10.47
C GLY A 437 1.73 -15.48 10.00
N TYR A 438 2.79 -14.68 10.01
CA TYR A 438 4.06 -14.98 9.31
C TYR A 438 4.72 -16.31 9.71
N LYS A 439 4.52 -16.76 10.96
CA LYS A 439 5.03 -18.02 11.49
C LYS A 439 4.42 -19.24 10.78
N THR A 440 3.18 -19.16 10.32
CA THR A 440 2.49 -20.25 9.61
C THR A 440 3.03 -20.41 8.19
N LEU A 441 3.30 -19.30 7.50
CA LEU A 441 3.89 -19.29 6.15
C LEU A 441 5.32 -19.88 6.15
N LEU A 442 6.09 -19.63 7.20
CA LEU A 442 7.46 -20.14 7.34
C LEU A 442 7.52 -21.61 7.77
N ASN A 443 6.61 -22.06 8.64
CA ASN A 443 6.66 -23.38 9.28
C ASN A 443 6.00 -24.52 8.50
N SER A 444 5.32 -24.28 7.37
CA SER A 444 4.78 -25.40 6.58
C SER A 444 5.93 -26.20 5.96
N THR A 445 6.24 -27.34 6.57
CA THR A 445 7.19 -28.36 6.13
C THR A 445 6.62 -29.28 5.04
N ASP A 446 5.40 -29.04 4.59
CA ASP A 446 4.77 -29.89 3.59
C ASP A 446 5.42 -29.67 2.22
N PRO A 447 5.96 -30.74 1.58
CA PRO A 447 6.41 -30.66 0.20
C PRO A 447 5.19 -30.34 -0.66
N ILE A 448 5.26 -29.26 -1.44
CA ILE A 448 4.31 -28.99 -2.51
C ILE A 448 4.47 -30.13 -3.51
N ALA A 449 3.52 -31.06 -3.48
CA ALA A 449 3.49 -32.20 -4.38
C ALA A 449 3.33 -31.71 -5.81
N THR A 450 4.41 -31.74 -6.58
CA THR A 450 4.36 -31.90 -8.03
C THR A 450 3.87 -33.32 -8.32
N GLU A 451 2.56 -33.53 -8.39
CA GLU A 451 1.89 -34.58 -9.18
C GLU A 451 0.37 -34.50 -9.02
N GLY A 452 -0.35 -34.35 -10.14
CA GLY A 452 -1.77 -34.71 -10.25
C GLY A 452 -2.80 -33.60 -10.05
N ASP A 453 -2.98 -32.79 -11.10
CA ASP A 453 -4.29 -32.31 -11.63
C ASP A 453 -5.47 -32.28 -10.62
N SER A 454 -5.43 -31.37 -9.64
CA SER A 454 -6.61 -30.96 -8.87
C SER A 454 -6.32 -29.70 -8.02
N SER A 455 -5.88 -28.62 -8.65
CA SER A 455 -6.22 -27.29 -8.14
C SER A 455 -7.76 -27.22 -8.06
N PRO A 456 -8.39 -26.63 -7.02
CA PRO A 456 -9.83 -26.41 -7.04
C PRO A 456 -10.12 -25.56 -8.28
N ALA A 457 -10.68 -26.19 -9.32
CA ALA A 457 -10.82 -25.59 -10.63
C ALA A 457 -11.67 -24.33 -10.46
N LYS A 458 -11.02 -23.17 -10.59
CA LYS A 458 -11.70 -21.88 -10.72
C LYS A 458 -12.81 -22.09 -11.75
N GLN A 459 -14.06 -21.87 -11.37
CA GLN A 459 -15.21 -22.26 -12.19
C GLN A 459 -15.14 -21.47 -13.50
N VAL A 460 -14.75 -22.13 -14.58
CA VAL A 460 -14.58 -21.48 -15.88
C VAL A 460 -15.95 -21.23 -16.49
N PHE A 461 -16.30 -19.96 -16.70
CA PHE A 461 -17.55 -19.59 -17.36
C PHE A 461 -17.38 -19.67 -18.87
N VAL A 462 -17.88 -20.75 -19.49
CA VAL A 462 -17.90 -20.89 -20.96
C VAL A 462 -19.06 -20.09 -21.54
N ALA A 463 -18.78 -18.88 -22.01
CA ALA A 463 -19.77 -17.98 -22.59
C ALA A 463 -19.94 -18.25 -24.09
N LYS A 464 -20.81 -19.22 -24.43
CA LYS A 464 -21.31 -19.43 -25.79
C LYS A 464 -22.78 -19.00 -25.85
N PRO A 465 -23.13 -17.89 -26.52
CA PRO A 465 -24.53 -17.46 -26.68
C PRO A 465 -25.35 -18.52 -27.40
N SER A 466 -26.57 -18.78 -26.93
CA SER A 466 -27.54 -19.68 -27.56
C SER A 466 -28.71 -18.91 -28.15
N SER A 467 -29.29 -17.96 -27.42
CA SER A 467 -30.37 -17.11 -27.92
C SER A 467 -30.37 -15.74 -27.25
N ILE A 468 -30.92 -14.75 -27.94
CA ILE A 468 -31.18 -13.42 -27.38
C ILE A 468 -32.58 -12.95 -27.75
N VAL A 469 -33.27 -12.38 -26.77
CA VAL A 469 -34.58 -11.72 -26.92
C VAL A 469 -34.43 -10.25 -26.57
N ILE A 470 -34.87 -9.36 -27.47
CA ILE A 470 -34.76 -7.91 -27.34
C ILE A 470 -36.16 -7.30 -27.50
N SER A 471 -36.61 -6.51 -26.53
CA SER A 471 -37.89 -5.79 -26.61
C SER A 471 -37.73 -4.37 -26.06
N ASN A 472 -38.27 -3.37 -26.79
CA ASN A 472 -38.26 -1.95 -26.42
C ASN A 472 -36.88 -1.38 -26.01
N PHE A 473 -35.81 -1.87 -26.64
CA PHE A 473 -34.42 -1.48 -26.37
C PHE A 473 -33.85 -0.67 -27.53
N LEU A 474 -33.37 0.54 -27.25
CA LEU A 474 -32.87 1.52 -28.24
C LEU A 474 -33.83 1.63 -29.43
N GLY A 475 -33.37 1.34 -30.65
CA GLY A 475 -34.19 1.43 -31.87
C GLY A 475 -35.24 0.33 -32.03
N VAL A 476 -35.17 -0.77 -31.26
CA VAL A 476 -36.09 -1.92 -31.36
C VAL A 476 -37.36 -1.64 -30.57
N GLN A 477 -38.54 -1.78 -31.20
CA GLN A 477 -39.85 -1.58 -30.55
C GLN A 477 -40.49 -2.92 -30.20
N ASP A 478 -40.73 -3.76 -31.21
CA ASP A 478 -41.31 -5.10 -31.02
C ASP A 478 -40.31 -6.12 -30.47
N GLU A 479 -40.82 -7.23 -29.95
CA GLU A 479 -40.00 -8.35 -29.50
C GLU A 479 -39.28 -9.00 -30.70
N CYS A 480 -37.95 -9.02 -30.63
CA CYS A 480 -37.07 -9.63 -31.60
C CYS A 480 -36.27 -10.75 -30.91
N THR A 481 -36.42 -11.97 -31.42
CA THR A 481 -35.68 -13.15 -30.94
C THR A 481 -34.72 -13.60 -32.03
N ILE A 482 -33.46 -13.85 -31.64
CA ILE A 482 -32.42 -14.38 -32.52
C ILE A 482 -31.83 -15.62 -31.86
N ASP A 483 -31.88 -16.74 -32.57
CA ASP A 483 -31.18 -17.98 -32.24
C ASP A 483 -29.76 -17.93 -32.85
N PHE A 484 -28.72 -18.02 -32.02
CA PHE A 484 -27.35 -17.97 -32.51
C PHE A 484 -26.97 -19.24 -33.29
N ASP A 485 -27.39 -20.41 -32.84
CA ASP A 485 -27.10 -21.67 -33.53
C ASP A 485 -28.01 -21.83 -34.77
N GLY A 486 -29.25 -21.34 -34.72
CA GLY A 486 -30.27 -21.47 -35.77
C GLY A 486 -30.28 -20.37 -36.84
N ASP A 487 -30.31 -19.08 -36.46
CA ASP A 487 -30.51 -17.96 -37.41
C ASP A 487 -29.19 -17.41 -37.97
N LEU A 488 -28.12 -17.46 -37.18
CA LEU A 488 -26.80 -16.93 -37.57
C LEU A 488 -25.84 -18.00 -38.07
N GLY A 489 -25.94 -19.22 -37.53
CA GLY A 489 -25.02 -20.33 -37.78
C GLY A 489 -23.63 -20.11 -37.18
N ARG A 490 -22.83 -21.18 -37.05
CA ARG A 490 -21.41 -21.05 -36.65
C ARG A 490 -20.63 -20.39 -37.78
N GLY A 491 -19.89 -19.34 -37.47
CA GLY A 491 -19.07 -18.64 -38.46
C GLY A 491 -19.03 -17.13 -38.28
N LEU A 492 -18.80 -16.44 -39.40
CA LEU A 492 -18.67 -14.99 -39.46
C LEU A 492 -19.99 -14.38 -39.93
N THR A 493 -20.61 -13.55 -39.09
CA THR A 493 -21.86 -12.85 -39.38
C THR A 493 -21.60 -11.37 -39.62
N PHE A 494 -21.97 -10.85 -40.79
CA PHE A 494 -21.92 -9.43 -41.09
C PHE A 494 -23.25 -8.73 -40.78
N VAL A 495 -23.21 -7.67 -39.98
CA VAL A 495 -24.36 -6.81 -39.66
C VAL A 495 -24.36 -5.59 -40.57
N VAL A 496 -25.35 -5.50 -41.45
CA VAL A 496 -25.39 -4.53 -42.57
C VAL A 496 -26.67 -3.71 -42.56
N GLY A 497 -26.63 -2.49 -43.11
CA GLY A 497 -27.80 -1.60 -43.16
C GLY A 497 -27.43 -0.12 -43.29
N ASN A 498 -28.41 0.74 -43.60
CA ASN A 498 -28.18 2.19 -43.77
C ASN A 498 -27.71 2.86 -42.48
N ASN A 499 -27.10 4.05 -42.59
CA ASN A 499 -26.75 4.86 -41.42
C ASN A 499 -28.01 5.20 -40.61
N GLY A 500 -27.93 5.00 -39.29
CA GLY A 500 -29.09 5.16 -38.39
C GLY A 500 -30.09 3.99 -38.39
N SER A 501 -29.81 2.88 -39.08
CA SER A 501 -30.71 1.71 -39.11
C SER A 501 -30.67 0.83 -37.86
N GLY A 502 -29.83 1.15 -36.87
CA GLY A 502 -29.72 0.40 -35.62
C GLY A 502 -28.77 -0.81 -35.66
N LYS A 503 -27.78 -0.85 -36.56
CA LYS A 503 -26.78 -1.94 -36.67
C LYS A 503 -26.10 -2.30 -35.33
N SER A 504 -25.54 -1.29 -34.64
CA SER A 504 -24.88 -1.54 -33.34
C SER A 504 -25.87 -1.84 -32.21
N THR A 505 -27.19 -1.69 -32.40
CA THR A 505 -28.20 -1.99 -31.37
C THR A 505 -28.12 -3.46 -30.92
N PHE A 506 -27.78 -4.38 -31.83
CA PHE A 506 -27.63 -5.80 -31.52
C PHE A 506 -26.42 -6.07 -30.61
N ILE A 507 -25.26 -5.50 -30.94
CA ILE A 507 -24.05 -5.57 -30.10
C ILE A 507 -24.32 -4.92 -28.74
N GLU A 508 -24.95 -3.74 -28.73
CA GLU A 508 -25.29 -3.01 -27.50
C GLU A 508 -26.22 -3.82 -26.58
N ALA A 509 -27.16 -4.59 -27.13
CA ALA A 509 -28.05 -5.43 -26.35
C ALA A 509 -27.28 -6.56 -25.63
N ILE A 510 -26.33 -7.21 -26.29
CA ILE A 510 -25.48 -8.27 -25.70
C ILE A 510 -24.66 -7.72 -24.53
N VAL A 511 -24.03 -6.55 -24.71
CA VAL A 511 -23.19 -5.92 -23.68
C VAL A 511 -24.04 -5.40 -22.52
N TRP A 512 -25.13 -4.69 -22.83
CA TRP A 512 -26.01 -4.12 -21.80
C TRP A 512 -26.69 -5.20 -20.97
N CYS A 513 -27.07 -6.34 -21.56
CA CYS A 513 -27.66 -7.45 -20.83
C CYS A 513 -26.72 -7.95 -19.72
N GLN A 514 -25.45 -8.18 -20.07
CA GLN A 514 -24.42 -8.69 -19.15
C GLN A 514 -24.02 -7.65 -18.09
N TYR A 515 -23.74 -6.40 -18.50
CA TYR A 515 -23.09 -5.42 -17.61
C TYR A 515 -23.93 -4.20 -17.22
N GLY A 516 -25.12 -4.03 -17.80
CA GLY A 516 -25.99 -2.87 -17.56
C GLY A 516 -25.42 -1.55 -18.13
N ARG A 517 -24.38 -1.64 -18.96
CA ARG A 517 -23.68 -0.52 -19.59
C ARG A 517 -23.66 -0.73 -21.10
N CYS A 518 -23.80 0.36 -21.85
CA CYS A 518 -23.63 0.38 -23.29
C CYS A 518 -22.17 0.66 -23.67
N ILE A 519 -21.78 0.33 -24.90
CA ILE A 519 -20.45 0.62 -25.46
C ILE A 519 -20.32 2.12 -25.73
N ARG A 520 -21.38 2.76 -26.24
CA ARG A 520 -21.40 4.20 -26.53
C ARG A 520 -21.30 5.04 -25.25
N LYS A 521 -20.31 5.93 -25.21
CA LYS A 521 -20.14 6.92 -24.15
C LYS A 521 -21.25 7.98 -24.19
N GLY A 522 -21.77 8.36 -23.02
CA GLY A 522 -22.74 9.45 -22.89
C GLY A 522 -24.22 9.05 -22.88
N LEU A 523 -24.54 7.76 -23.01
CA LEU A 523 -25.89 7.23 -22.78
C LEU A 523 -26.16 7.15 -21.27
N SER A 524 -27.24 7.79 -20.82
CA SER A 524 -27.76 7.63 -19.47
C SER A 524 -28.43 6.26 -19.31
N VAL A 525 -28.56 5.77 -18.07
CA VAL A 525 -29.27 4.51 -17.77
C VAL A 525 -30.76 4.57 -18.19
N GLY A 526 -31.31 5.75 -18.47
CA GLY A 526 -32.67 5.93 -18.98
C GLY A 526 -32.79 5.80 -20.50
N ASP A 527 -31.70 6.05 -21.22
CA ASP A 527 -31.69 6.26 -22.69
C ASP A 527 -31.70 4.94 -23.46
N VAL A 528 -31.55 3.81 -22.77
CA VAL A 528 -31.65 2.47 -23.34
C VAL A 528 -33.09 2.06 -23.67
N VAL A 529 -34.08 2.73 -23.07
CA VAL A 529 -35.49 2.45 -23.32
C VAL A 529 -35.91 3.16 -24.61
N ASN A 530 -36.55 2.43 -25.53
CA ASN A 530 -37.04 3.00 -26.78
C ASN A 530 -37.89 4.27 -26.54
N ASP A 531 -37.57 5.36 -27.22
CA ASP A 531 -38.20 6.67 -27.00
C ASP A 531 -39.68 6.74 -27.44
N ILE A 532 -40.13 5.83 -28.31
CA ILE A 532 -41.50 5.78 -28.81
C ILE A 532 -42.40 5.02 -27.84
N THR A 533 -41.98 3.82 -27.40
CA THR A 533 -42.76 3.02 -26.43
C THR A 533 -42.61 3.54 -25.00
N GLY A 534 -41.39 3.96 -24.61
CA GLY A 534 -41.06 4.59 -23.33
C GLY A 534 -41.07 3.69 -22.08
N LYS A 535 -41.40 2.40 -22.22
CA LYS A 535 -41.55 1.42 -21.10
C LYS A 535 -41.37 -0.02 -21.59
N ASN A 536 -41.30 -0.98 -20.65
CA ASN A 536 -41.18 -2.41 -20.90
C ASN A 536 -39.93 -2.83 -21.69
N CYS A 537 -38.80 -2.17 -21.44
CA CYS A 537 -37.52 -2.58 -22.01
C CYS A 537 -37.03 -3.87 -21.33
N MET A 538 -36.64 -4.84 -22.16
CA MET A 538 -36.15 -6.14 -21.72
C MET A 538 -35.13 -6.67 -22.74
N VAL A 539 -34.00 -7.15 -22.23
CA VAL A 539 -33.06 -7.95 -22.99
C VAL A 539 -32.79 -9.23 -22.20
N SER A 540 -32.90 -10.38 -22.86
CA SER A 540 -32.61 -11.69 -22.30
C SER A 540 -31.56 -12.38 -23.15
N LEU A 541 -30.42 -12.75 -22.56
CA LEU A 541 -29.32 -13.45 -23.23
C LEU A 541 -29.11 -14.81 -22.57
N SER A 542 -29.26 -15.87 -23.35
CA SER A 542 -29.04 -17.26 -22.91
C SER A 542 -27.71 -17.79 -23.43
N PHE A 543 -27.07 -18.63 -22.62
CA PHE A 543 -25.81 -19.30 -22.94
C PHE A 543 -25.98 -20.82 -22.98
N SER A 544 -25.11 -21.51 -23.72
CA SER A 544 -25.15 -22.97 -23.86
C SER A 544 -24.79 -23.72 -22.56
N ASN A 545 -24.20 -23.04 -21.58
CA ASN A 545 -23.90 -23.59 -20.26
C ASN A 545 -25.14 -23.60 -19.32
N GLY A 546 -26.31 -23.19 -19.83
CA GLY A 546 -27.58 -23.19 -19.12
C GLY A 546 -27.90 -21.88 -18.40
N TYR A 547 -26.96 -20.94 -18.33
CA TYR A 547 -27.23 -19.63 -17.73
C TYR A 547 -28.00 -18.72 -18.68
N THR A 548 -28.98 -17.99 -18.15
CA THR A 548 -29.68 -16.90 -18.85
C THR A 548 -29.66 -15.66 -17.97
N ILE A 549 -29.24 -14.54 -18.55
CA ILE A 549 -29.26 -13.22 -17.91
C ILE A 549 -30.39 -12.42 -18.56
N THR A 550 -31.33 -11.94 -17.77
CA THR A 550 -32.44 -11.10 -18.23
C THR A 550 -32.43 -9.76 -17.49
N ARG A 551 -32.25 -8.67 -18.24
CA ARG A 551 -32.20 -7.32 -17.69
C ARG A 551 -33.43 -6.51 -18.11
N TYR A 552 -34.09 -5.92 -17.12
CA TYR A 552 -35.30 -5.12 -17.30
C TYR A 552 -35.04 -3.64 -17.04
N ARG A 553 -35.80 -2.78 -17.73
CA ARG A 553 -35.82 -1.34 -17.47
C ARG A 553 -37.20 -0.76 -17.71
N LYS A 554 -37.71 0.04 -16.76
CA LYS A 554 -39.08 0.59 -16.79
C LYS A 554 -40.13 -0.49 -17.14
N HIS A 555 -39.91 -1.72 -16.69
CA HIS A 555 -40.78 -2.85 -16.98
C HIS A 555 -41.95 -2.91 -16.01
N LYS A 556 -43.16 -3.19 -16.51
CA LYS A 556 -44.40 -3.14 -15.72
C LYS A 556 -44.39 -4.06 -14.49
N ILE A 557 -43.79 -5.24 -14.62
CA ILE A 557 -43.75 -6.27 -13.56
C ILE A 557 -42.41 -6.22 -12.82
N HIS A 558 -41.32 -6.46 -13.55
CA HIS A 558 -39.96 -6.55 -13.01
C HIS A 558 -39.23 -5.20 -12.79
N GLY A 559 -39.84 -4.05 -13.07
CA GLY A 559 -39.22 -2.74 -12.83
C GLY A 559 -37.88 -2.57 -13.55
N ASN A 560 -36.80 -2.44 -12.76
CA ASN A 560 -35.40 -2.30 -13.22
C ASN A 560 -34.52 -3.48 -12.77
N ARG A 561 -35.13 -4.63 -12.46
CA ARG A 561 -34.45 -5.83 -11.95
C ARG A 561 -33.55 -6.46 -13.02
N VAL A 562 -32.50 -7.16 -12.58
CA VAL A 562 -31.74 -8.11 -13.39
C VAL A 562 -31.93 -9.48 -12.77
N ILE A 563 -32.24 -10.49 -13.59
CA ILE A 563 -32.52 -11.85 -13.15
C ILE A 563 -31.52 -12.76 -13.84
N VAL A 564 -30.79 -13.56 -13.07
CA VAL A 564 -29.95 -14.64 -13.58
C VAL A 564 -30.67 -15.95 -13.29
N SER A 565 -30.81 -16.81 -14.29
CA SER A 565 -31.34 -18.15 -14.13
C SER A 565 -30.36 -19.20 -14.64
N LEU A 566 -30.40 -20.39 -14.04
CA LEU A 566 -29.65 -21.56 -14.48
C LEU A 566 -30.66 -22.64 -14.84
N ASN A 567 -30.69 -23.06 -16.10
CA ASN A 567 -31.66 -24.01 -16.66
C ASN A 567 -33.12 -23.63 -16.35
N GLY A 568 -33.41 -22.32 -16.39
CA GLY A 568 -34.74 -21.76 -16.10
C GLY A 568 -35.05 -21.54 -14.62
N ILE A 569 -34.14 -21.86 -13.70
CA ILE A 569 -34.32 -21.64 -12.25
C ILE A 569 -33.62 -20.35 -11.84
N GLU A 570 -34.35 -19.36 -11.29
CA GLU A 570 -33.79 -18.10 -10.79
C GLU A 570 -32.73 -18.35 -9.70
N GLN A 571 -31.57 -17.72 -9.85
CA GLN A 571 -30.45 -17.76 -8.91
C GLN A 571 -30.54 -16.54 -7.98
N THR A 572 -31.45 -16.59 -7.01
CA THR A 572 -31.74 -15.45 -6.11
C THR A 572 -30.53 -15.03 -5.27
N GLN A 573 -29.54 -15.91 -5.07
CA GLN A 573 -28.30 -15.59 -4.37
C GLN A 573 -27.40 -14.57 -5.11
N LEU A 574 -27.61 -14.37 -6.42
CA LEU A 574 -26.89 -13.37 -7.21
C LEU A 574 -27.57 -12.00 -7.18
N GLU A 575 -28.77 -11.90 -6.61
CA GLU A 575 -29.52 -10.66 -6.48
C GLU A 575 -29.33 -10.06 -5.09
N HIS A 576 -28.74 -8.87 -5.03
CA HIS A 576 -28.46 -8.15 -3.80
C HIS A 576 -29.28 -6.86 -3.68
N GLY A 577 -29.35 -6.28 -2.47
CA GLY A 577 -30.16 -5.08 -2.21
C GLY A 577 -29.73 -3.83 -2.99
N GLU A 578 -28.50 -3.77 -3.50
CA GLU A 578 -28.00 -2.68 -4.34
C GLU A 578 -27.66 -3.18 -5.75
N ALA A 579 -27.92 -2.33 -6.76
CA ALA A 579 -27.61 -2.66 -8.16
C ALA A 579 -26.09 -2.88 -8.38
N ARG A 580 -25.24 -2.19 -7.60
CA ARG A 580 -23.78 -2.31 -7.71
C ARG A 580 -23.28 -3.66 -7.19
N THR A 581 -23.79 -4.14 -6.07
CA THR A 581 -23.39 -5.45 -5.50
C THR A 581 -23.96 -6.59 -6.33
N THR A 582 -25.18 -6.44 -6.85
CA THR A 582 -25.75 -7.38 -7.85
C THR A 582 -24.89 -7.48 -9.10
N GLN A 583 -24.41 -6.35 -9.64
CA GLN A 583 -23.50 -6.39 -10.80
C GLN A 583 -22.17 -7.05 -10.46
N ALA A 584 -21.60 -6.78 -9.27
CA ALA A 584 -20.35 -7.43 -8.85
C ALA A 584 -20.49 -8.97 -8.76
N ALA A 585 -21.63 -9.47 -8.25
CA ALA A 585 -21.91 -10.90 -8.23
C ALA A 585 -22.07 -11.50 -9.65
N ILE A 586 -22.63 -10.73 -10.59
CA ILE A 586 -22.70 -11.13 -12.01
C ILE A 586 -21.31 -11.11 -12.65
N ASP A 587 -20.48 -10.09 -12.38
CA ASP A 587 -19.11 -10.00 -12.89
C ASP A 587 -18.26 -11.17 -12.35
N GLU A 588 -18.46 -11.56 -11.09
CA GLU A 588 -17.84 -12.75 -10.48
C GLU A 588 -18.31 -14.06 -11.14
N LEU A 589 -19.62 -14.21 -11.39
CA LEU A 589 -20.17 -15.36 -12.14
C LEU A 589 -19.59 -15.45 -13.56
N LEU A 590 -19.54 -14.32 -14.26
CA LEU A 590 -19.00 -14.24 -15.62
C LEU A 590 -17.48 -14.45 -15.64
N GLY A 591 -16.79 -14.14 -14.54
CA GLY A 591 -15.35 -14.27 -14.40
C GLY A 591 -14.56 -13.20 -15.16
N ILE A 592 -15.22 -12.10 -15.54
CA ILE A 592 -14.68 -10.94 -16.27
C ILE A 592 -15.55 -9.71 -15.99
N ASP A 593 -14.93 -8.53 -15.85
CA ASP A 593 -15.65 -7.26 -15.66
C ASP A 593 -15.95 -6.55 -16.99
N TYR A 594 -16.77 -5.48 -16.95
CA TYR A 594 -17.11 -4.71 -18.14
C TYR A 594 -15.89 -4.14 -18.89
N GLU A 595 -14.92 -3.59 -18.17
CA GLU A 595 -13.77 -2.93 -18.81
C GLU A 595 -12.90 -3.96 -19.52
N GLU A 596 -12.61 -5.08 -18.86
CA GLU A 596 -11.86 -6.20 -19.41
C GLU A 596 -12.62 -6.87 -20.57
N PHE A 597 -13.94 -7.03 -20.47
CA PHE A 597 -14.77 -7.57 -21.55
C PHE A 597 -14.73 -6.69 -22.80
N ILE A 598 -14.83 -5.37 -22.65
CA ILE A 598 -14.72 -4.43 -23.78
C ILE A 598 -13.32 -4.49 -24.41
N LYS A 599 -12.27 -4.82 -23.66
CA LYS A 599 -10.90 -4.88 -24.17
C LYS A 599 -10.52 -6.23 -24.79
N THR A 600 -11.24 -7.31 -24.45
CA THR A 600 -10.88 -8.68 -24.83
C THR A 600 -11.91 -9.38 -25.72
N VAL A 601 -13.18 -8.97 -25.68
CA VAL A 601 -14.28 -9.58 -26.46
C VAL A 601 -14.86 -8.61 -27.50
N VAL A 602 -14.79 -7.30 -27.25
CA VAL A 602 -15.34 -6.26 -28.14
C VAL A 602 -14.25 -5.47 -28.86
N LEU A 603 -14.18 -5.62 -30.17
CA LEU A 603 -13.30 -4.86 -31.04
C LEU A 603 -14.05 -3.62 -31.57
N GLY A 604 -13.97 -2.50 -30.85
CA GLY A 604 -14.55 -1.22 -31.24
C GLY A 604 -13.57 -0.27 -31.94
N HIS A 605 -14.10 0.74 -32.64
CA HIS A 605 -13.29 1.76 -33.33
C HIS A 605 -12.34 2.53 -32.38
N GLU A 606 -12.81 2.88 -31.17
CA GLU A 606 -11.99 3.53 -30.14
C GLU A 606 -11.03 2.57 -29.42
N SER A 607 -11.39 1.28 -29.27
CA SER A 607 -10.63 0.30 -28.48
C SER A 607 -9.30 -0.11 -29.14
N ALA A 608 -9.29 -0.34 -30.45
CA ALA A 608 -8.08 -0.73 -31.19
C ALA A 608 -7.08 0.43 -31.32
N ALA A 609 -7.57 1.63 -31.61
CA ALA A 609 -6.74 2.83 -31.70
C ALA A 609 -6.25 3.31 -30.32
N GLY A 610 -7.03 3.04 -29.27
CA GLY A 610 -6.75 3.42 -27.89
C GLY A 610 -5.53 2.72 -27.29
N PHE A 611 -5.22 1.48 -27.70
CA PHE A 611 -4.07 0.75 -27.15
C PHE A 611 -2.74 1.46 -27.45
N LEU A 612 -2.39 1.64 -28.72
CA LEU A 612 -1.10 2.26 -29.12
C LEU A 612 -1.05 3.77 -28.91
N SER A 613 -2.20 4.42 -28.71
CA SER A 613 -2.29 5.85 -28.37
C SER A 613 -2.35 6.14 -26.86
N SER A 614 -2.50 5.12 -26.01
CA SER A 614 -2.49 5.28 -24.55
C SER A 614 -1.08 5.48 -24.00
N THR A 615 -0.99 6.10 -22.82
CA THR A 615 0.32 6.38 -22.21
C THR A 615 1.07 5.07 -21.91
N PRO A 616 2.41 5.05 -21.84
CA PRO A 616 3.17 3.86 -21.46
C PRO A 616 2.64 3.21 -20.17
N ALA A 617 2.27 4.01 -19.16
CA ALA A 617 1.66 3.53 -17.93
C ALA A 617 0.28 2.86 -18.17
N GLN A 618 -0.58 3.45 -18.99
CA GLN A 618 -1.89 2.86 -19.33
C GLN A 618 -1.75 1.57 -20.14
N ARG A 619 -0.77 1.50 -21.06
CA ARG A 619 -0.44 0.28 -21.80
C ARG A 619 0.09 -0.80 -20.87
N HIS A 620 0.99 -0.42 -19.97
CA HIS A 620 1.56 -1.32 -18.97
C HIS A 620 0.51 -1.87 -18.01
N ASP A 621 -0.37 -1.02 -17.46
CA ASP A 621 -1.49 -1.44 -16.62
C ASP A 621 -2.46 -2.36 -17.36
N LEU A 622 -2.73 -2.07 -18.64
CA LEU A 622 -3.58 -2.89 -19.49
C LEU A 622 -2.96 -4.27 -19.75
N ILE A 623 -1.69 -4.31 -20.12
CA ILE A 623 -0.95 -5.56 -20.31
C ILE A 623 -0.90 -6.36 -19.01
N GLU A 624 -0.55 -5.74 -17.89
CA GLU A 624 -0.58 -6.39 -16.57
C GLU A 624 -1.95 -7.00 -16.24
N SER A 625 -3.04 -6.28 -16.53
CA SER A 625 -4.40 -6.77 -16.30
C SER A 625 -4.73 -7.96 -17.20
N THR A 626 -4.41 -7.88 -18.49
CA THR A 626 -4.63 -8.95 -19.48
C THR A 626 -3.81 -10.21 -19.18
N LEU A 627 -2.63 -10.04 -18.60
CA LEU A 627 -1.74 -11.12 -18.16
C LEU A 627 -2.13 -11.71 -16.80
N GLY A 628 -3.15 -11.17 -16.13
CA GLY A 628 -3.54 -11.61 -14.79
C GLY A 628 -2.53 -11.29 -13.68
N LEU A 629 -1.63 -10.32 -13.91
CA LEU A 629 -0.57 -9.94 -12.96
C LEU A 629 -1.08 -9.05 -11.81
N SER A 630 -2.36 -8.68 -11.80
CA SER A 630 -3.02 -8.03 -10.66
C SER A 630 -2.89 -8.84 -9.36
N ARG A 631 -2.73 -10.17 -9.45
CA ARG A 631 -2.49 -11.07 -8.31
C ARG A 631 -1.18 -10.78 -7.57
N LEU A 632 -0.19 -10.22 -8.25
CA LEU A 632 1.08 -9.82 -7.63
C LEU A 632 0.87 -8.68 -6.62
N ASP A 633 -0.16 -7.84 -6.80
CA ASP A 633 -0.50 -6.79 -5.84
C ASP A 633 -1.00 -7.39 -4.51
N THR A 634 -1.78 -8.47 -4.57
CA THR A 634 -2.21 -9.24 -3.39
C THR A 634 -1.00 -9.82 -2.65
N CYS A 635 -0.04 -10.40 -3.39
CA CYS A 635 1.19 -10.97 -2.81
C CYS A 635 2.05 -9.89 -2.13
N ALA A 636 2.17 -8.70 -2.74
CA ALA A 636 2.88 -7.57 -2.16
C ALA A 636 2.19 -7.08 -0.86
N ASN A 637 0.85 -7.02 -0.86
CA ASN A 637 0.08 -6.66 0.34
C ASN A 637 0.23 -7.68 1.47
N MET A 638 0.17 -8.98 1.17
CA MET A 638 0.43 -10.05 2.15
C MET A 638 1.84 -9.91 2.74
N SER A 639 2.86 -9.71 1.90
CA SER A 639 4.24 -9.51 2.36
C SER A 639 4.38 -8.30 3.29
N ARG A 640 3.67 -7.20 2.99
CA ARG A 640 3.65 -6.00 3.83
C ARG A 640 2.97 -6.22 5.19
N THR A 641 1.88 -6.98 5.22
CA THR A 641 1.20 -7.35 6.48
C THR A 641 2.14 -8.20 7.34
N MET A 642 2.78 -9.22 6.76
CA MET A 642 3.74 -10.08 7.47
C MET A 642 4.96 -9.29 7.98
N LEU A 643 5.47 -8.35 7.18
CA LEU A 643 6.57 -7.47 7.59
C LEU A 643 6.20 -6.63 8.82
N ARG A 644 4.97 -6.12 8.87
CA ARG A 644 4.46 -5.35 10.00
C ARG A 644 4.35 -6.20 11.27
N GLU A 645 3.83 -7.42 11.17
CA GLU A 645 3.75 -8.35 12.31
C GLU A 645 5.15 -8.64 12.90
N VAL A 646 6.14 -8.85 12.04
CA VAL A 646 7.54 -9.06 12.48
C VAL A 646 8.12 -7.81 13.13
N ASP A 647 7.84 -6.62 12.59
CA ASP A 647 8.29 -5.33 13.17
C ASP A 647 7.66 -5.07 14.56
N ASP A 648 6.39 -5.44 14.74
CA ASP A 648 5.69 -5.33 16.02
C ASP A 648 6.30 -6.30 17.08
N ASP A 649 6.60 -7.55 16.68
CA ASP A 649 7.28 -8.54 17.54
C ASP A 649 8.69 -8.06 17.96
N ILE A 650 9.50 -7.53 17.02
CA ILE A 650 10.83 -6.96 17.30
C ILE A 650 10.72 -5.79 18.28
N THR A 651 9.72 -4.91 18.10
CA THR A 651 9.51 -3.74 18.97
C THR A 651 9.15 -4.16 20.39
N ALA A 652 8.30 -5.19 20.55
CA ALA A 652 7.95 -5.74 21.85
C ALA A 652 9.17 -6.33 22.58
N LEU A 653 10.03 -7.08 21.88
CA LEU A 653 11.26 -7.64 22.45
C LEU A 653 12.27 -6.56 22.83
N ARG A 654 12.44 -5.51 22.00
CA ARG A 654 13.30 -4.35 22.32
C ARG A 654 12.81 -3.61 23.57
N SER A 655 11.49 -3.49 23.76
CA SER A 655 10.94 -2.91 24.98
C SER A 655 11.27 -3.75 26.21
N ARG A 656 11.28 -5.10 26.12
CA ARG A 656 11.71 -5.98 27.21
C ARG A 656 13.20 -5.81 27.53
N ILE A 657 14.07 -5.69 26.52
CA ILE A 657 15.50 -5.42 26.73
C ILE A 657 15.71 -4.14 27.54
N ASN A 658 15.05 -3.04 27.18
CA ASN A 658 15.17 -1.77 27.90
C ASN A 658 14.76 -1.90 29.38
N THR A 659 13.69 -2.64 29.68
CA THR A 659 13.28 -2.92 31.08
C THR A 659 14.34 -3.73 31.84
N ILE A 660 14.95 -4.73 31.19
CA ILE A 660 16.04 -5.52 31.79
C ILE A 660 17.27 -4.64 32.04
N GLU A 661 17.65 -3.78 31.09
CA GLU A 661 18.79 -2.86 31.22
C GLU A 661 18.60 -1.87 32.38
N GLN A 662 17.40 -1.32 32.56
CA GLN A 662 17.08 -0.48 33.73
C GLN A 662 17.23 -1.24 35.05
N THR A 663 16.78 -2.50 35.08
CA THR A 663 16.89 -3.38 36.26
C THR A 663 18.36 -3.70 36.56
N MET A 664 19.15 -4.00 35.54
CA MET A 664 20.59 -4.24 35.66
C MET A 664 21.32 -3.02 36.23
N ALA A 665 21.02 -1.81 35.75
CA ALA A 665 21.63 -0.58 36.25
C ALA A 665 21.35 -0.35 37.74
N LEU A 666 20.13 -0.64 38.21
CA LEU A 666 19.75 -0.54 39.62
C LEU A 666 20.50 -1.58 40.48
N ILE A 667 20.65 -2.81 40.00
CA ILE A 667 21.40 -3.87 40.68
C ILE A 667 22.90 -3.51 40.74
N GLU A 668 23.46 -3.00 39.64
CA GLU A 668 24.87 -2.56 39.60
C GLU A 668 25.15 -1.44 40.60
N ASP A 669 24.25 -0.46 40.75
CA ASP A 669 24.41 0.60 41.76
C ASP A 669 24.34 0.05 43.19
N ARG A 670 23.40 -0.87 43.48
CA ARG A 670 23.31 -1.56 44.77
C ARG A 670 24.58 -2.32 45.12
N ILE A 671 25.11 -3.12 44.18
CA ILE A 671 26.38 -3.84 44.34
C ILE A 671 27.51 -2.86 44.64
N THR A 672 27.55 -1.73 43.93
CA THR A 672 28.58 -0.71 44.09
C THR A 672 28.52 -0.07 45.49
N ASN A 673 27.32 0.24 45.98
CA ASN A 673 27.11 0.82 47.31
C ASN A 673 27.44 -0.19 48.43
N ARG A 674 27.01 -1.45 48.30
CA ARG A 674 27.36 -2.51 49.26
C ARG A 674 28.86 -2.80 49.31
N LYS A 675 29.55 -2.76 48.16
CA LYS A 675 31.02 -2.89 48.11
C LYS A 675 31.73 -1.75 48.87
N LYS A 676 31.18 -0.53 48.84
CA LYS A 676 31.70 0.60 49.64
C LYS A 676 31.50 0.35 51.14
N GLU A 677 30.31 -0.09 51.55
CA GLU A 677 30.00 -0.40 52.96
C GLU A 677 30.84 -1.56 53.50
N LEU A 678 31.00 -2.63 52.71
CA LEU A 678 31.87 -3.76 53.05
C LEU A 678 33.33 -3.30 53.27
N ARG A 679 33.81 -2.35 52.47
CA ARG A 679 35.15 -1.79 52.63
C ARG A 679 35.29 -1.01 53.95
N LEU A 680 34.26 -0.26 54.34
CA LEU A 680 34.24 0.45 55.63
C LEU A 680 34.20 -0.53 56.81
N LEU A 681 33.38 -1.58 56.73
CA LEU A 681 33.30 -2.60 57.78
C LEU A 681 34.61 -3.36 57.97
N ARG A 682 35.33 -3.68 56.89
CA ARG A 682 36.66 -4.31 56.98
C ARG A 682 37.70 -3.43 57.67
N ILE A 683 37.66 -2.11 57.44
CA ILE A 683 38.53 -1.17 58.15
C ILE A 683 38.21 -1.18 59.66
N GLN A 684 36.93 -1.17 60.03
CA GLN A 684 36.48 -1.21 61.42
C GLN A 684 36.81 -2.54 62.12
N GLU A 685 36.71 -3.67 61.41
CA GLU A 685 37.10 -4.99 61.91
C GLU A 685 38.60 -5.06 62.19
N GLU A 686 39.42 -4.54 61.28
CA GLU A 686 40.88 -4.48 61.47
C GLU A 686 41.28 -3.58 62.65
N GLU A 687 40.57 -2.46 62.87
CA GLU A 687 40.73 -1.61 64.05
C GLU A 687 40.32 -2.33 65.35
N ALA A 688 39.21 -3.06 65.35
CA ALA A 688 38.74 -3.84 66.50
C ALA A 688 39.69 -5.00 66.84
N ARG A 689 40.29 -5.62 65.83
CA ARG A 689 41.28 -6.70 65.97
C ARG A 689 42.57 -6.21 66.61
N LYS A 690 43.09 -5.06 66.15
CA LYS A 690 44.26 -4.40 66.77
C LYS A 690 44.02 -4.03 68.25
N ALA A 691 42.80 -3.63 68.60
CA ALA A 691 42.43 -3.33 69.99
C ALA A 691 42.29 -4.59 70.88
N SER A 692 41.91 -5.73 70.30
CA SER A 692 41.86 -7.03 70.99
C SER A 692 43.26 -7.58 71.28
N ASP A 693 44.18 -7.48 70.32
CA ASP A 693 45.54 -8.03 70.44
C ASP A 693 46.42 -7.24 71.45
N GLN A 694 46.18 -5.94 71.63
CA GLN A 694 46.87 -5.13 72.65
C GLN A 694 46.55 -5.55 74.11
N ASN A 695 45.45 -6.28 74.35
CA ASN A 695 45.04 -6.79 75.68
C ASN A 695 45.61 -8.18 76.02
N GLN A 696 46.35 -8.82 75.10
CA GLN A 696 46.96 -10.14 75.29
C GLN A 696 48.41 -10.10 75.82
N VAL A 697 49.12 -8.96 75.71
CA VAL A 697 50.58 -8.89 75.90
C VAL A 697 51.02 -8.66 77.36
N ARG A 698 50.15 -8.78 78.37
CA ARG A 698 50.47 -8.33 79.74
C ARG A 698 50.66 -9.35 80.87
N ASP A 699 50.56 -10.66 80.65
CA ASP A 699 50.99 -11.63 81.68
C ASP A 699 51.65 -12.86 81.07
N ILE A 700 52.98 -12.89 81.17
CA ILE A 700 53.79 -14.11 81.13
C ILE A 700 54.59 -14.10 82.43
N ASN A 701 54.31 -15.03 83.35
CA ASN A 701 55.38 -15.81 83.95
C ASN A 701 54.93 -17.16 84.54
N PRO A 702 55.79 -18.19 84.46
CA PRO A 702 55.46 -19.59 84.72
C PRO A 702 56.01 -20.08 86.08
N GLU A 703 55.38 -21.06 86.74
CA GLU A 703 56.07 -22.05 87.62
C GLU A 703 55.12 -23.11 88.20
N GLY A 704 55.62 -24.37 88.27
CA GLY A 704 55.21 -25.45 89.19
C GLY A 704 54.03 -26.33 88.74
N SER A 705 54.23 -27.48 88.09
CA SER A 705 54.71 -28.80 88.57
C SER A 705 53.64 -29.71 89.22
N GLU A 706 53.35 -30.78 88.48
CA GLU A 706 53.19 -32.19 88.89
C GLU A 706 51.92 -32.73 89.61
N ALA A 707 51.27 -33.64 88.85
CA ALA A 707 50.77 -34.96 89.20
C ALA A 707 49.55 -35.09 90.15
N HIS A 708 48.42 -35.53 89.57
CA HIS A 708 47.82 -36.78 90.02
C HIS A 708 47.10 -37.49 88.86
N ASP A 709 47.77 -38.53 88.39
CA ASP A 709 47.30 -39.57 87.49
C ASP A 709 46.25 -40.45 88.22
N THR A 710 45.24 -40.93 87.47
CA THR A 710 44.03 -41.76 87.82
C THR A 710 42.66 -41.16 87.49
N SER A 711 42.56 -40.06 86.70
CA SER A 711 41.25 -39.60 86.18
C SER A 711 41.19 -39.38 84.66
N GLU A 712 42.25 -39.67 83.90
CA GLU A 712 42.31 -39.37 82.46
C GLU A 712 41.60 -40.39 81.55
N GLU A 713 41.48 -41.67 81.92
CA GLU A 713 40.83 -42.66 81.03
C GLU A 713 39.30 -42.49 80.97
N ASP A 714 38.62 -42.23 82.10
CA ASP A 714 37.17 -41.97 82.09
C ASP A 714 36.80 -40.60 81.53
N LEU A 715 37.68 -39.59 81.71
CA LEU A 715 37.47 -38.25 81.20
C LEU A 715 37.75 -38.17 79.69
N SER A 716 38.77 -38.89 79.20
CA SER A 716 39.04 -39.00 77.76
C SER A 716 37.98 -39.83 77.03
N ALA A 717 37.47 -40.91 77.64
CA ALA A 717 36.33 -41.66 77.10
C ALA A 717 35.04 -40.83 77.06
N SER A 718 34.76 -40.07 78.13
CA SER A 718 33.62 -39.13 78.15
C SER A 718 33.81 -37.99 77.14
N ASN A 719 35.02 -37.44 77.01
CA ASN A 719 35.33 -36.40 76.03
C ASN A 719 35.23 -36.91 74.59
N ARG A 720 35.68 -38.14 74.32
CA ARG A 720 35.55 -38.78 73.01
C ARG A 720 34.09 -39.03 72.65
N ARG A 721 33.29 -39.52 73.60
CA ARG A 721 31.84 -39.69 73.40
C ARG A 721 31.13 -38.35 73.24
N LEU A 722 31.59 -37.29 73.91
CA LEU A 722 31.08 -35.93 73.74
C LEU A 722 31.40 -35.38 72.34
N GLU A 723 32.60 -35.64 71.81
CA GLU A 723 32.97 -35.25 70.44
C GLU A 723 32.21 -36.05 69.37
N GLU A 724 32.01 -37.36 69.59
CA GLU A 724 31.15 -38.20 68.74
C GLU A 724 29.69 -37.70 68.76
N LEU A 725 29.13 -37.42 69.94
CA LEU A 725 27.80 -36.82 70.10
C LEU A 725 27.70 -35.43 69.49
N LYS A 726 28.75 -34.59 69.57
CA LYS A 726 28.77 -33.28 68.90
C LYS A 726 28.72 -33.42 67.38
N SER A 727 29.41 -34.41 66.82
CA SER A 727 29.35 -34.71 65.38
C SER A 727 27.95 -35.20 64.98
N GLU A 728 27.38 -36.14 65.74
CA GLU A 728 26.03 -36.68 65.51
C GLU A 728 24.94 -35.59 65.67
N ILE A 729 25.07 -34.71 66.67
CA ILE A 729 24.16 -33.58 66.86
C ILE A 729 24.30 -32.58 65.73
N LYS A 730 25.52 -32.28 65.27
CA LYS A 730 25.75 -31.36 64.14
C LYS A 730 25.11 -31.90 62.86
N GLU A 731 25.29 -33.19 62.58
CA GLU A 731 24.65 -33.84 61.43
C GLU A 731 23.12 -33.86 61.57
N SER A 732 22.59 -34.24 62.73
CA SER A 732 21.15 -34.31 62.96
C SER A 732 20.50 -32.91 62.99
N GLN A 733 21.22 -31.87 63.44
CA GLN A 733 20.81 -30.47 63.40
C GLN A 733 20.79 -29.94 61.97
N GLN A 734 21.77 -30.30 61.16
CA GLN A 734 21.78 -29.95 59.74
C GLN A 734 20.57 -30.56 59.01
N VAL A 735 20.16 -31.78 59.34
CA VAL A 735 18.93 -32.41 58.80
C VAL A 735 17.66 -31.71 59.30
N VAL A 736 17.61 -31.28 60.56
CA VAL A 736 16.48 -30.52 61.10
C VAL A 736 16.39 -29.12 60.49
N ASP A 737 17.52 -28.42 60.30
CA ASP A 737 17.58 -27.09 59.69
C ASP A 737 17.14 -27.15 58.21
N GLN A 738 17.58 -28.18 57.48
CA GLN A 738 17.10 -28.47 56.14
C GLN A 738 15.59 -28.76 56.12
N GLY A 739 15.09 -29.57 57.07
CA GLY A 739 13.66 -29.88 57.17
C GLY A 739 12.79 -28.68 57.61
N GLN A 740 13.30 -27.77 58.43
CA GLN A 740 12.62 -26.53 58.80
C GLN A 740 12.52 -25.56 57.61
N SER A 741 13.54 -25.52 56.75
CA SER A 741 13.47 -24.76 55.49
C SER A 741 12.35 -25.27 54.59
N ILE A 742 12.24 -26.60 54.44
CA ILE A 742 11.17 -27.24 53.66
C ILE A 742 9.79 -26.94 54.28
N VAL A 743 9.65 -26.91 55.61
CA VAL A 743 8.37 -26.58 56.26
C VAL A 743 7.94 -25.12 56.01
N LYS A 744 8.87 -24.17 55.94
CA LYS A 744 8.54 -22.78 55.57
C LYS A 744 8.02 -22.68 54.13
N GLU A 745 8.61 -23.45 53.21
CA GLU A 745 8.14 -23.55 51.82
C GLU A 745 6.74 -24.18 51.74
N VAL A 746 6.47 -25.17 52.59
CA VAL A 746 5.14 -25.79 52.74
C VAL A 746 4.09 -24.79 53.27
N GLU A 747 4.43 -23.95 54.25
CA GLU A 747 3.49 -22.95 54.79
C GLU A 747 3.10 -21.91 53.74
N ILE A 748 4.04 -21.49 52.88
CA ILE A 748 3.76 -20.60 51.75
C ILE A 748 2.79 -21.26 50.77
N TRP A 749 2.97 -22.56 50.51
CA TRP A 749 2.06 -23.32 49.66
C TRP A 749 0.66 -23.47 50.29
N GLU A 750 0.56 -23.75 51.59
CA GLU A 750 -0.71 -23.84 52.33
C GLU A 750 -1.50 -22.51 52.27
N ASP A 751 -0.82 -21.36 52.36
CA ASP A 751 -1.46 -20.03 52.25
C ASP A 751 -2.00 -19.77 50.83
N VAL A 752 -1.23 -20.10 49.79
CA VAL A 752 -1.68 -19.98 48.38
C VAL A 752 -2.87 -20.91 48.15
N ALA A 753 -2.80 -22.16 48.61
CA ALA A 753 -3.86 -23.14 48.46
C ALA A 753 -5.14 -22.73 49.20
N ALA A 754 -5.03 -22.12 50.39
CA ALA A 754 -6.18 -21.63 51.15
C ALA A 754 -6.90 -20.46 50.44
N LEU A 755 -6.16 -19.52 49.85
CA LEU A 755 -6.72 -18.41 49.06
C LEU A 755 -7.37 -18.90 47.77
N GLN A 756 -6.71 -19.82 47.05
CA GLN A 756 -7.27 -20.46 45.87
C GLN A 756 -8.55 -21.23 46.20
N SER A 757 -8.58 -21.98 47.30
CA SER A 757 -9.75 -22.73 47.74
C SER A 757 -10.96 -21.83 48.08
N ARG A 758 -10.75 -20.67 48.72
CA ARG A 758 -11.81 -19.68 48.96
C ARG A 758 -12.36 -19.07 47.68
N SER A 759 -11.47 -18.78 46.72
CA SER A 759 -11.88 -18.30 45.40
C SER A 759 -12.65 -19.38 44.65
N ASP A 760 -12.16 -20.62 44.64
CA ASP A 760 -12.82 -21.78 44.02
C ASP A 760 -14.21 -22.05 44.60
N GLN A 761 -14.40 -21.90 45.92
CA GLN A 761 -15.72 -22.03 46.54
C GLN A 761 -16.68 -20.91 46.10
N SER A 762 -16.16 -19.69 45.92
CA SER A 762 -16.94 -18.54 45.46
C SER A 762 -17.28 -18.65 43.97
N ILE A 763 -16.31 -19.07 43.15
CA ILE A 763 -16.47 -19.43 41.73
C ILE A 763 -17.54 -20.51 41.59
N HIS A 764 -17.46 -21.58 42.38
CA HIS A 764 -18.45 -22.66 42.33
C HIS A 764 -19.86 -22.16 42.66
N LYS A 765 -20.00 -21.29 43.67
CA LYS A 765 -21.30 -20.68 44.03
C LYS A 765 -21.85 -19.80 42.91
N THR A 766 -21.01 -18.99 42.27
CA THR A 766 -21.40 -18.16 41.12
C THR A 766 -21.74 -19.02 39.91
N THR A 767 -20.97 -20.05 39.60
CA THR A 767 -21.28 -21.02 38.53
C THR A 767 -22.63 -21.70 38.75
N SER A 768 -22.92 -22.18 39.97
CA SER A 768 -24.22 -22.78 40.28
C SER A 768 -25.36 -21.78 40.14
N ARG A 769 -25.13 -20.50 40.45
CA ARG A 769 -26.14 -19.44 40.26
C ARG A 769 -26.38 -19.16 38.77
N CYS A 770 -25.33 -19.05 37.96
CA CYS A 770 -25.44 -18.88 36.51
C CYS A 770 -26.14 -20.08 35.85
N GLN A 771 -25.83 -21.31 36.30
CA GLN A 771 -26.50 -22.51 35.82
C GLN A 771 -28.00 -22.46 36.14
N ALA A 772 -28.39 -22.09 37.36
CA ALA A 772 -29.79 -21.97 37.75
C ALA A 772 -30.53 -20.88 36.96
N LEU A 773 -29.90 -19.74 36.69
CA LEU A 773 -30.47 -18.67 35.86
C LEU A 773 -30.62 -19.10 34.39
N ARG A 774 -29.66 -19.88 33.87
CA ARG A 774 -29.72 -20.46 32.53
C ARG A 774 -30.82 -21.52 32.40
N ASP A 775 -30.98 -22.37 33.42
CA ASP A 775 -32.05 -23.38 33.44
C ASP A 775 -33.44 -22.72 33.51
N GLU A 776 -33.57 -21.59 34.21
CA GLU A 776 -34.81 -20.79 34.25
C GLU A 776 -35.09 -20.09 32.91
N LEU A 777 -34.05 -19.60 32.23
CA LEU A 777 -34.15 -19.05 30.87
C LEU A 777 -34.64 -20.11 29.87
N GLY A 778 -34.06 -21.31 29.90
CA GLY A 778 -34.47 -22.42 29.02
C GLY A 778 -35.90 -22.91 29.30
N ARG A 779 -36.38 -22.78 30.55
CA ARG A 779 -37.80 -23.03 30.88
C ARG A 779 -38.74 -22.00 30.25
N LEU A 780 -38.37 -20.72 30.26
CA LEU A 780 -39.16 -19.65 29.65
C LEU A 780 -39.16 -19.74 28.11
N GLU A 781 -38.05 -20.16 27.49
CA GLU A 781 -37.93 -20.38 26.04
C GLU A 781 -38.78 -21.56 25.52
N SER A 782 -39.12 -22.54 26.38
CA SER A 782 -39.92 -23.72 25.99
C SER A 782 -41.42 -23.44 25.80
N ALA A 783 -41.89 -22.21 26.04
CA ALA A 783 -43.22 -21.75 25.66
C ALA A 783 -43.17 -21.19 24.22
N GLN A 784 -43.66 -21.98 23.25
CA GLN A 784 -43.56 -21.78 21.79
C GLN A 784 -43.66 -20.33 21.27
N PRO A 785 -42.85 -19.98 20.25
CA PRO A 785 -43.46 -19.50 18.98
C PRO A 785 -42.74 -19.89 17.65
N ASP A 786 -43.59 -20.05 16.63
CA ASP A 786 -43.54 -19.78 15.17
C ASP A 786 -42.32 -20.15 14.25
N PRO A 787 -42.57 -20.67 13.02
CA PRO A 787 -41.56 -21.33 12.17
C PRO A 787 -40.61 -20.41 11.38
N ALA A 788 -40.73 -19.08 11.50
CA ALA A 788 -39.77 -18.13 10.90
C ALA A 788 -38.51 -17.93 11.77
N ALA A 789 -38.57 -18.32 13.05
CA ALA A 789 -37.42 -18.33 13.95
C ALA A 789 -36.61 -19.64 13.84
N THR A 790 -37.12 -20.66 13.13
CA THR A 790 -36.57 -22.03 13.17
C THR A 790 -35.19 -22.16 12.54
N ASP A 791 -34.85 -21.38 11.50
CA ASP A 791 -33.52 -21.46 10.88
C ASP A 791 -32.44 -20.78 11.74
N HIS A 792 -32.78 -19.64 12.36
CA HIS A 792 -31.88 -18.98 13.29
C HIS A 792 -31.77 -19.75 14.62
N ILE A 793 -32.88 -20.34 15.11
CA ILE A 793 -32.89 -21.25 16.25
C ILE A 793 -32.12 -22.52 15.93
N GLN A 794 -32.20 -23.09 14.72
CA GLN A 794 -31.37 -24.24 14.32
C GLN A 794 -29.89 -23.89 14.24
N ALA A 795 -29.54 -22.74 13.66
CA ALA A 795 -28.15 -22.26 13.63
C ALA A 795 -27.63 -22.01 15.06
N PHE A 796 -28.48 -21.47 15.93
CA PHE A 796 -28.19 -21.26 17.34
C PHE A 796 -28.05 -22.58 18.11
N GLU A 797 -28.94 -23.55 17.90
CA GLU A 797 -28.91 -24.91 18.47
C GLU A 797 -27.68 -25.70 17.99
N LEU A 798 -27.29 -25.57 16.72
CA LEU A 798 -26.08 -26.18 16.17
C LEU A 798 -24.82 -25.58 16.79
N THR A 799 -24.81 -24.26 16.99
CA THR A 799 -23.69 -23.55 17.65
C THR A 799 -23.62 -23.90 19.13
N ILE A 800 -24.76 -23.99 19.84
CA ILE A 800 -24.83 -24.48 21.23
C ILE A 800 -24.38 -25.94 21.33
N ARG A 801 -24.74 -26.81 20.38
CA ARG A 801 -24.25 -28.19 20.33
C ARG A 801 -22.73 -28.24 20.15
N SER A 802 -22.18 -27.43 19.24
CA SER A 802 -20.73 -27.32 19.02
C SER A 802 -20.01 -26.79 20.26
N LEU A 803 -20.57 -25.77 20.93
CA LEU A 803 -20.05 -25.21 22.18
C LEU A 803 -20.09 -26.27 23.30
N SER A 804 -21.18 -27.02 23.42
CA SER A 804 -21.35 -28.09 24.41
C SER A 804 -20.39 -29.25 24.17
N GLN A 805 -20.13 -29.62 22.92
CA GLN A 805 -19.12 -30.62 22.55
C GLN A 805 -17.71 -30.15 22.88
N THR A 806 -17.40 -28.87 22.62
CA THR A 806 -16.10 -28.27 22.95
C THR A 806 -15.87 -28.18 24.46
N ILE A 807 -16.90 -27.78 25.23
CA ILE A 807 -16.87 -27.76 26.70
C ILE A 807 -16.71 -29.17 27.25
N SER A 808 -17.46 -30.16 26.74
CA SER A 808 -17.33 -31.56 27.16
C SER A 808 -15.95 -32.15 26.84
N TRP A 809 -15.40 -31.82 25.66
CA TRP A 809 -14.05 -32.19 25.25
C TRP A 809 -12.98 -31.56 26.16
N LEU A 810 -13.11 -30.27 26.49
CA LEU A 810 -12.23 -29.57 27.43
C LEU A 810 -12.35 -30.13 28.85
N GLN A 811 -13.54 -30.46 29.31
CA GLN A 811 -13.77 -31.08 30.61
C GLN A 811 -13.16 -32.48 30.68
N SER A 812 -13.29 -33.28 29.62
CA SER A 812 -12.65 -34.60 29.52
C SER A 812 -11.12 -34.49 29.49
N HIS A 813 -10.56 -33.55 28.72
CA HIS A 813 -9.10 -33.34 28.66
C HIS A 813 -8.54 -32.70 29.93
N ALA A 814 -9.27 -31.82 30.60
CA ALA A 814 -8.89 -31.27 31.90
C ALA A 814 -8.98 -32.32 33.02
N SER A 815 -9.96 -33.23 32.96
CA SER A 815 -10.06 -34.37 33.88
C SER A 815 -8.94 -35.38 33.63
N ASN A 816 -8.62 -35.70 32.37
CA ASN A 816 -7.51 -36.58 32.02
C ASN A 816 -6.15 -35.94 32.37
N ALA A 817 -5.99 -34.63 32.21
CA ALA A 817 -4.79 -33.91 32.64
C ALA A 817 -4.55 -33.98 34.16
N LYS A 818 -5.62 -34.19 34.94
CA LYS A 818 -5.55 -34.42 36.39
C LYS A 818 -4.91 -35.76 36.75
N ASP A 819 -5.07 -36.78 35.90
CA ASP A 819 -4.50 -38.12 36.09
C ASP A 819 -3.06 -38.24 35.56
N TYR A 820 -2.63 -37.36 34.63
CA TYR A 820 -1.32 -37.38 33.97
C TYR A 820 -0.31 -36.35 34.48
N LEU A 821 -0.53 -35.74 35.66
CA LEU A 821 0.40 -34.78 36.28
C LEU A 821 1.72 -35.46 36.72
N SER A 822 2.58 -35.86 35.79
CA SER A 822 4.03 -35.88 35.98
C SER A 822 4.64 -35.03 34.87
N LEU A 823 5.22 -33.89 35.26
CA LEU A 823 5.64 -32.79 34.38
C LEU A 823 6.85 -33.10 33.48
N GLU A 824 7.25 -34.37 33.32
CA GLU A 824 8.47 -34.77 32.59
C GLU A 824 8.22 -35.22 31.13
N SER A 825 6.97 -35.43 30.70
CA SER A 825 6.66 -35.94 29.36
C SER A 825 6.25 -34.85 28.35
N PRO A 826 6.80 -34.83 27.12
CA PRO A 826 6.35 -33.96 26.02
C PRO A 826 4.85 -34.04 25.71
N ALA A 827 4.20 -35.16 26.04
CA ALA A 827 2.76 -35.33 25.87
C ALA A 827 1.96 -34.35 26.73
N ASN A 828 2.44 -33.99 27.93
CA ASN A 828 1.75 -33.07 28.84
C ASN A 828 1.81 -31.61 28.39
N ARG A 829 2.88 -31.21 27.68
CA ARG A 829 2.95 -29.89 27.02
C ARG A 829 2.00 -29.81 25.82
N MET A 830 1.86 -30.91 25.06
CA MET A 830 0.84 -31.00 24.02
C MET A 830 -0.57 -30.90 24.60
N THR A 831 -0.88 -31.58 25.70
CA THR A 831 -2.19 -31.50 26.36
C THR A 831 -2.54 -30.08 26.83
N LEU A 832 -1.59 -29.36 27.43
CA LEU A 832 -1.78 -27.94 27.80
C LEU A 832 -1.96 -27.03 26.57
N HIS A 833 -1.25 -27.31 25.48
CA HIS A 833 -1.41 -26.60 24.22
C HIS A 833 -2.80 -26.83 23.59
N PHE A 834 -3.30 -28.07 23.61
CA PHE A 834 -4.64 -28.42 23.15
C PHE A 834 -5.75 -27.81 24.02
N ILE A 835 -5.57 -27.73 25.34
CA ILE A 835 -6.50 -27.01 26.23
C ILE A 835 -6.53 -25.51 25.89
N LYS A 836 -5.37 -24.91 25.61
CA LYS A 836 -5.29 -23.50 25.19
C LYS A 836 -6.00 -23.24 23.85
N ILE A 837 -5.81 -24.13 22.87
CA ILE A 837 -6.53 -24.07 21.58
C ILE A 837 -8.04 -24.19 21.80
N GLY A 838 -8.49 -25.13 22.65
CA GLY A 838 -9.90 -25.30 22.96
C GLY A 838 -10.53 -24.09 23.66
N LEU A 839 -9.78 -23.39 24.53
CA LEU A 839 -10.22 -22.14 25.16
C LEU A 839 -10.38 -21.00 24.13
N MET A 840 -9.47 -20.87 23.18
CA MET A 840 -9.57 -19.86 22.10
C MET A 840 -10.74 -20.16 21.16
N SER A 841 -11.01 -21.44 20.87
CA SER A 841 -12.21 -21.86 20.13
C SER A 841 -13.51 -21.52 20.89
N LEU A 842 -13.47 -21.56 22.23
CA LEU A 842 -14.61 -21.24 23.09
C LEU A 842 -14.92 -19.73 23.08
N GLU A 843 -13.90 -18.88 23.11
CA GLU A 843 -14.05 -17.42 22.93
C GLU A 843 -14.64 -17.08 21.56
N ARG A 844 -14.15 -17.73 20.48
CA ARG A 844 -14.67 -17.52 19.12
C ARG A 844 -16.13 -17.92 18.99
N LEU A 845 -16.49 -19.13 19.46
CA LEU A 845 -17.86 -19.62 19.41
C LEU A 845 -18.80 -18.80 20.31
N SER A 846 -18.31 -18.30 21.46
CA SER A 846 -19.06 -17.39 22.33
C SER A 846 -19.36 -16.05 21.66
N SER A 847 -18.39 -15.48 20.92
CA SER A 847 -18.59 -14.25 20.16
C SER A 847 -19.60 -14.43 19.01
N GLN A 848 -19.54 -15.57 18.31
CA GLN A 848 -20.51 -15.92 17.27
C GLN A 848 -21.93 -16.12 17.84
N LEU A 849 -22.04 -16.73 19.02
CA LEU A 849 -23.31 -16.89 19.73
C LEU A 849 -23.94 -15.53 20.06
N ASN A 850 -23.13 -14.57 20.54
CA ASN A 850 -23.59 -13.22 20.87
C ASN A 850 -24.10 -12.47 19.63
N SER A 851 -23.43 -12.62 18.48
CA SER A 851 -23.86 -12.02 17.21
C SER A 851 -25.19 -12.61 16.70
N LEU A 852 -25.34 -13.93 16.75
CA LEU A 852 -26.59 -14.59 16.35
C LEU A 852 -27.75 -14.25 17.29
N LEU A 853 -27.45 -14.09 18.59
CA LEU A 853 -28.42 -13.69 19.60
C LEU A 853 -28.92 -12.25 19.38
N GLU A 854 -28.04 -11.34 18.93
CA GLU A 854 -28.43 -9.98 18.54
C GLU A 854 -29.35 -9.97 17.31
N GLN A 855 -29.08 -10.85 16.34
CA GLN A 855 -29.88 -11.00 15.14
C GLN A 855 -31.26 -11.60 15.43
N VAL A 856 -31.33 -12.61 16.31
CA VAL A 856 -32.61 -13.20 16.79
C VAL A 856 -33.41 -12.16 17.59
N LYS A 857 -32.76 -11.40 18.49
CA LYS A 857 -33.39 -10.28 19.22
C LYS A 857 -34.02 -9.25 18.28
N SER A 858 -33.29 -8.85 17.24
CA SER A 858 -33.79 -7.89 16.25
C SER A 858 -35.00 -8.40 15.46
N SER A 859 -35.12 -9.72 15.32
CA SER A 859 -36.19 -10.39 14.57
C SER A 859 -37.47 -10.56 15.40
N ILE A 860 -37.33 -10.78 16.72
CA ILE A 860 -38.45 -10.98 17.65
C ILE A 860 -39.15 -9.65 18.01
N SER A 861 -38.43 -8.52 17.98
CA SER A 861 -38.94 -7.16 18.30
C SER A 861 -40.08 -6.64 17.40
N LYS A 862 -40.55 -7.41 16.40
CA LYS A 862 -41.59 -6.97 15.44
C LYS A 862 -43.02 -7.48 15.68
N GLN A 863 -43.33 -8.31 16.67
CA GLN A 863 -44.72 -8.78 16.89
C GLN A 863 -45.16 -8.91 18.36
N GLN A 864 -45.91 -7.88 18.80
CA GLN A 864 -47.03 -7.76 19.78
C GLN A 864 -47.12 -8.54 21.12
N GLU A 865 -47.05 -7.72 22.20
CA GLU A 865 -47.97 -7.51 23.34
C GLU A 865 -48.24 -8.58 24.41
N ASP A 866 -48.02 -9.89 24.19
CA ASP A 866 -47.95 -10.87 25.31
C ASP A 866 -46.50 -11.19 25.73
N VAL A 867 -45.53 -10.59 25.02
CA VAL A 867 -44.09 -10.80 25.17
C VAL A 867 -43.47 -9.89 26.24
N ASP A 868 -44.05 -8.72 26.53
CA ASP A 868 -43.45 -7.70 27.42
C ASP A 868 -43.10 -8.20 28.84
N GLY A 869 -43.89 -9.13 29.39
CA GLY A 869 -43.64 -9.71 30.71
C GLY A 869 -42.52 -10.76 30.73
N ALA A 870 -42.43 -11.56 29.67
CA ALA A 870 -41.34 -12.51 29.47
C ALA A 870 -40.04 -11.77 29.07
N GLU A 871 -40.14 -10.75 28.23
CA GLU A 871 -39.05 -9.89 27.78
C GLU A 871 -38.43 -9.12 28.95
N SER A 872 -39.25 -8.51 29.82
CA SER A 872 -38.76 -7.87 31.05
C SER A 872 -38.06 -8.85 32.00
N SER A 873 -38.55 -10.11 32.07
CA SER A 873 -37.95 -11.16 32.89
C SER A 873 -36.64 -11.68 32.28
N ILE A 874 -36.57 -11.80 30.96
CA ILE A 874 -35.38 -12.18 30.19
C ILE A 874 -34.32 -11.08 30.29
N GLU A 875 -34.69 -9.81 30.13
CA GLU A 875 -33.77 -8.67 30.30
C GLU A 875 -33.20 -8.62 31.71
N ARG A 876 -34.03 -8.86 32.74
CA ARG A 876 -33.56 -8.91 34.12
C ARG A 876 -32.62 -10.09 34.38
N ILE A 877 -32.94 -11.28 33.86
CA ILE A 877 -32.08 -12.47 33.97
C ILE A 877 -30.77 -12.25 33.21
N GLN A 878 -30.79 -11.62 32.03
CA GLN A 878 -29.60 -11.26 31.24
C GLN A 878 -28.72 -10.25 31.98
N MET A 879 -29.32 -9.24 32.61
CA MET A 879 -28.57 -8.27 33.42
C MET A 879 -27.89 -8.96 34.61
N GLU A 880 -28.62 -9.81 35.36
CA GLU A 880 -28.05 -10.58 36.47
C GLU A 880 -26.96 -11.58 36.01
N LEU A 881 -27.09 -12.18 34.82
CA LEU A 881 -26.06 -13.05 34.23
C LEU A 881 -24.79 -12.26 33.87
N SER A 882 -24.95 -11.08 33.28
CA SER A 882 -23.83 -10.21 32.93
C SER A 882 -23.10 -9.70 34.18
N GLU A 883 -23.82 -9.40 35.26
CA GLU A 883 -23.22 -9.00 36.55
C GLU A 883 -22.44 -10.16 37.19
N GLU A 884 -23.00 -11.37 37.19
CA GLU A 884 -22.30 -12.55 37.71
C GLU A 884 -21.12 -12.98 36.82
N GLU A 885 -21.15 -12.72 35.51
CA GLU A 885 -20.01 -12.93 34.60
C GLU A 885 -18.86 -11.97 34.90
N VAL A 886 -19.15 -10.67 35.07
CA VAL A 886 -18.14 -9.67 35.48
C VAL A 886 -17.52 -10.06 36.83
N LYS A 887 -18.34 -10.53 37.77
CA LYS A 887 -17.89 -11.02 39.07
C LYS A 887 -17.06 -12.30 38.97
N MET A 888 -17.42 -13.23 38.08
CA MET A 888 -16.67 -14.44 37.78
C MET A 888 -15.29 -14.11 37.22
N ASN A 889 -15.21 -13.20 36.24
CA ASN A 889 -13.94 -12.75 35.66
C ASN A 889 -13.05 -12.08 36.71
N ARG A 890 -13.64 -11.33 37.65
CA ARG A 890 -12.92 -10.76 38.78
C ARG A 890 -12.37 -11.85 39.72
N LEU A 891 -13.17 -12.87 40.05
CA LEU A 891 -12.76 -13.99 40.91
C LEU A 891 -11.69 -14.87 40.28
N ILE A 892 -11.75 -15.10 38.97
CA ILE A 892 -10.71 -15.79 38.19
C ILE A 892 -9.40 -15.00 38.27
N LYS A 893 -9.46 -13.69 38.04
CA LYS A 893 -8.29 -12.83 38.20
C LYS A 893 -7.72 -12.86 39.62
N GLU A 894 -8.57 -12.84 40.65
CA GLU A 894 -8.12 -12.96 42.05
C GLU A 894 -7.52 -14.33 42.38
N LYS A 895 -7.95 -15.39 41.69
CA LYS A 895 -7.36 -16.74 41.80
C LYS A 895 -5.97 -16.79 41.17
N ASP A 896 -5.81 -16.19 39.99
CA ASP A 896 -4.53 -16.14 39.28
C ASP A 896 -3.51 -15.21 39.97
N ASP A 897 -4.00 -14.17 40.64
CA ASP A 897 -3.19 -13.23 41.43
C ASP A 897 -2.83 -13.76 42.85
N ALA A 898 -3.35 -14.92 43.27
CA ALA A 898 -3.11 -15.47 44.62
C ALA A 898 -1.60 -15.67 44.94
N PRO A 899 -0.76 -16.21 44.03
CA PRO A 899 0.68 -16.30 44.26
C PRO A 899 1.35 -14.93 44.42
N THR A 900 0.90 -13.95 43.65
CA THR A 900 1.40 -12.56 43.69
C THR A 900 1.03 -11.88 45.02
N ARG A 901 -0.19 -12.09 45.53
CA ARG A 901 -0.62 -11.56 46.84
C ARG A 901 0.16 -12.19 47.99
N VAL A 902 0.37 -13.52 47.98
CA VAL A 902 1.17 -14.19 49.03
C VAL A 902 2.63 -13.78 48.96
N ALA A 903 3.18 -13.61 47.75
CA ALA A 903 4.53 -13.07 47.54
C ALA A 903 4.65 -11.65 48.14
N LEU A 904 3.66 -10.79 47.89
CA LEU A 904 3.66 -9.42 48.40
C LEU A 904 3.48 -9.35 49.93
N ASP A 905 2.57 -10.14 50.50
CA ASP A 905 2.29 -10.17 51.94
C ASP A 905 3.47 -10.72 52.76
N ARG A 906 4.19 -11.70 52.21
CA ARG A 906 5.39 -12.29 52.84
C ARG A 906 6.71 -11.64 52.40
N GLY A 907 6.68 -10.66 51.50
CA GLY A 907 7.88 -9.96 51.00
C GLY A 907 8.84 -10.84 50.18
N LEU A 908 8.30 -11.78 49.41
CA LEU A 908 9.01 -12.78 48.63
C LEU A 908 8.90 -12.51 47.12
N ASP A 909 9.78 -13.13 46.35
CA ASP A 909 9.73 -13.08 44.88
C ASP A 909 8.54 -13.88 44.31
N GLU A 910 7.84 -13.28 43.36
CA GLU A 910 6.63 -13.83 42.75
C GLU A 910 6.90 -15.09 41.92
N GLN A 911 8.05 -15.15 41.22
CA GLN A 911 8.42 -16.32 40.44
C GLN A 911 8.77 -17.50 41.35
N TYR A 912 9.41 -17.23 42.49
CA TYR A 912 9.68 -18.23 43.51
C TYR A 912 8.40 -18.83 44.09
N VAL A 913 7.42 -18.02 44.52
CA VAL A 913 6.13 -18.49 45.07
C VAL A 913 5.32 -19.28 44.03
N ARG A 914 5.30 -18.82 42.77
CA ARG A 914 4.66 -19.57 41.66
C ARG A 914 5.36 -20.92 41.40
N SER A 915 6.69 -20.95 41.44
CA SER A 915 7.45 -22.19 41.23
C SER A 915 7.18 -23.23 42.33
N LEU A 916 7.01 -22.77 43.58
CA LEU A 916 6.66 -23.61 44.73
C LEU A 916 5.25 -24.17 44.63
N SER A 917 4.27 -23.33 44.27
CA SER A 917 2.87 -23.74 44.05
C SER A 917 2.74 -24.89 43.04
N ASN A 918 3.59 -24.89 42.00
CA ASN A 918 3.60 -25.90 40.94
C ASN A 918 4.40 -27.18 41.28
N LYS A 919 5.27 -27.14 42.30
CA LYS A 919 6.20 -28.25 42.61
C LYS A 919 5.76 -29.15 43.77
N LEU A 920 4.96 -28.65 44.71
CA LEU A 920 4.62 -29.36 45.95
C LEU A 920 3.25 -30.08 45.85
N TRP A 921 3.22 -31.39 46.13
CA TRP A 921 1.99 -32.20 46.26
C TRP A 921 1.66 -32.52 47.73
N ASP A 922 0.38 -32.69 48.04
CA ASP A 922 -0.15 -32.93 49.41
C ASP A 922 0.40 -34.21 50.08
N SER A 923 0.86 -35.20 49.29
CA SER A 923 1.55 -36.39 49.81
C SER A 923 2.96 -36.09 50.35
N ASP A 924 3.68 -35.17 49.70
CA ASP A 924 5.07 -34.85 49.98
C ASP A 924 5.18 -33.96 51.22
N VAL A 925 4.21 -33.07 51.39
CA VAL A 925 4.01 -32.23 52.58
C VAL A 925 3.84 -33.07 53.84
N ARG A 926 2.95 -34.08 53.80
CA ARG A 926 2.72 -34.99 54.94
C ARG A 926 3.90 -35.93 55.20
N GLY A 927 4.72 -36.21 54.18
CA GLY A 927 5.98 -36.96 54.30
C GLY A 927 7.04 -36.14 55.02
N ALA A 928 7.29 -34.90 54.57
CA ALA A 928 8.27 -33.98 55.11
C ALA A 928 8.00 -33.63 56.59
N ARG A 929 6.74 -33.31 56.96
CA ARG A 929 6.38 -33.04 58.37
C ARG A 929 6.61 -34.26 59.29
N ARG A 930 6.34 -35.48 58.82
CA ARG A 930 6.59 -36.71 59.59
C ARG A 930 8.08 -36.99 59.78
N GLN A 931 8.88 -36.76 58.74
CA GLN A 931 10.33 -36.96 58.79
C GLN A 931 11.02 -35.91 59.67
N LEU A 932 10.59 -34.65 59.62
CA LEU A 932 11.07 -33.59 60.51
C LEU A 932 10.73 -33.89 61.97
N SER A 933 9.49 -34.33 62.26
CA SER A 933 9.05 -34.65 63.63
C SER A 933 9.83 -35.83 64.23
N ARG A 934 10.17 -36.85 63.42
CA ARG A 934 11.08 -37.94 63.85
C ARG A 934 12.50 -37.44 64.12
N SER A 935 13.01 -36.56 63.26
CA SER A 935 14.37 -36.00 63.38
C SER A 935 14.49 -35.08 64.61
N ILE A 936 13.49 -34.24 64.89
CA ILE A 936 13.43 -33.41 66.10
C ILE A 936 13.39 -34.26 67.38
N ASN A 937 12.61 -35.35 67.40
CA ASN A 937 12.57 -36.26 68.54
C ASN A 937 13.91 -36.99 68.76
N HIS A 938 14.61 -37.36 67.68
CA HIS A 938 15.95 -37.96 67.76
C HIS A 938 16.98 -36.98 68.32
N LEU A 939 16.98 -35.74 67.82
CA LEU A 939 17.86 -34.66 68.25
C LEU A 939 17.61 -34.28 69.72
N SER A 940 16.35 -34.26 70.16
CA SER A 940 15.99 -34.05 71.58
C SER A 940 16.54 -35.14 72.49
N LYS A 941 16.63 -36.38 72.02
CA LYS A 941 17.23 -37.51 72.77
C LYS A 941 18.75 -37.37 72.87
N LEU A 942 19.42 -36.96 71.79
CA LEU A 942 20.86 -36.69 71.76
C LEU A 942 21.24 -35.52 72.69
N PHE A 943 20.43 -34.45 72.71
CA PHE A 943 20.63 -33.32 73.64
C PHE A 943 20.43 -33.70 75.11
N ALA A 944 19.47 -34.58 75.41
CA ALA A 944 19.29 -35.10 76.76
C ALA A 944 20.51 -35.93 77.22
N GLU A 945 21.10 -36.74 76.33
CA GLU A 945 22.30 -37.54 76.59
C GLU A 945 23.56 -36.64 76.75
N GLN A 946 23.69 -35.60 75.92
CA GLN A 946 24.72 -34.56 76.04
C GLN A 946 24.59 -33.78 77.37
N GLY A 947 23.37 -33.45 77.79
CA GLY A 947 23.10 -32.74 79.05
C GLY A 947 23.50 -33.55 80.28
N VAL A 948 23.25 -34.86 80.29
CA VAL A 948 23.69 -35.76 81.37
C VAL A 948 25.22 -35.86 81.46
N LEU A 949 25.91 -35.90 80.31
CA LEU A 949 27.39 -35.92 80.24
C LEU A 949 28.02 -34.58 80.66
N HIS A 950 27.42 -33.45 80.28
CA HIS A 950 27.85 -32.12 80.74
C HIS A 950 27.63 -31.90 82.24
N ASP A 951 26.54 -32.42 82.81
CA ASP A 951 26.28 -32.30 84.26
C ASP A 951 27.27 -33.17 85.09
N LEU A 952 27.73 -34.29 84.53
CA LEU A 952 28.84 -35.10 85.08
C LEU A 952 30.19 -34.37 85.00
N GLN A 953 30.48 -33.66 83.90
CA GLN A 953 31.68 -32.81 83.76
C GLN A 953 31.64 -31.58 84.69
N ALA A 954 30.48 -30.91 84.80
CA ALA A 954 30.29 -29.74 85.64
C ALA A 954 30.38 -30.07 87.15
N LYS A 955 29.89 -31.24 87.59
CA LYS A 955 30.09 -31.73 88.96
C LYS A 955 31.55 -32.06 89.29
N ARG A 956 32.38 -32.42 88.30
CA ARG A 956 33.83 -32.63 88.47
C ARG A 956 34.64 -31.33 88.43
N GLN A 957 34.29 -30.38 87.56
CA GLN A 957 34.98 -29.07 87.45
C GLN A 957 34.65 -28.11 88.61
N ARG A 958 33.46 -28.21 89.22
CA ARG A 958 33.08 -27.39 90.41
C ARG A 958 33.91 -27.67 91.67
N LYS A 959 34.80 -28.67 91.67
CA LYS A 959 35.66 -28.97 92.82
C LYS A 959 37.01 -28.25 92.82
N ASN A 960 37.37 -27.57 91.72
CA ASN A 960 38.61 -26.79 91.63
C ASN A 960 38.32 -25.33 91.26
N SER A 961 38.87 -24.43 92.08
CA SER A 961 39.02 -22.99 91.91
C SER A 961 37.76 -22.12 91.93
N VAL A 962 37.49 -21.62 93.13
CA VAL A 962 37.02 -20.26 93.42
C VAL A 962 38.24 -19.34 93.25
N ASP A 963 38.19 -18.34 92.35
CA ASP A 963 38.17 -16.89 92.66
C ASP A 963 38.70 -15.98 91.51
N MET A 964 38.03 -14.83 91.30
CA MET A 964 38.41 -13.59 90.56
C MET A 964 38.53 -13.64 89.01
N SER A 965 38.25 -12.63 88.16
CA SER A 965 38.23 -11.15 88.26
C SER A 965 37.45 -10.50 87.08
N GLU A 966 37.12 -9.21 87.21
CA GLU A 966 36.39 -8.32 86.29
C GLU A 966 37.02 -8.15 84.88
N GLU A 967 38.29 -8.53 84.69
CA GLU A 967 39.02 -8.49 83.41
C GLU A 967 38.55 -9.55 82.40
N ALA A 968 38.01 -10.67 82.88
CA ALA A 968 37.43 -11.71 82.02
C ALA A 968 36.20 -11.19 81.26
N LYS A 969 35.39 -10.32 81.88
CA LYS A 969 34.21 -9.70 81.26
C LYS A 969 34.56 -8.71 80.16
N ASN A 970 35.67 -7.98 80.29
CA ASN A 970 36.12 -7.03 79.26
C ASN A 970 36.72 -7.73 78.03
N ARG A 971 37.44 -8.85 78.23
CA ARG A 971 37.91 -9.71 77.12
C ARG A 971 36.75 -10.35 76.38
N GLU A 972 35.75 -10.87 77.12
CA GLU A 972 34.53 -11.42 76.53
C GLU A 972 33.78 -10.37 75.69
N ALA A 973 33.68 -9.13 76.16
CA ALA A 973 33.04 -8.04 75.42
C ALA A 973 33.78 -7.65 74.13
N ALA A 974 35.12 -7.63 74.12
CA ALA A 974 35.92 -7.30 72.94
C ALA A 974 35.84 -8.41 71.87
N VAL A 975 35.96 -9.67 72.27
CA VAL A 975 35.81 -10.83 71.38
C VAL A 975 34.40 -10.88 70.79
N LYS A 976 33.37 -10.53 71.59
CA LYS A 976 31.98 -10.47 71.11
C LYS A 976 31.75 -9.37 70.08
N ARG A 977 32.40 -8.20 70.21
CA ARG A 977 32.35 -7.12 69.20
C ARG A 977 33.04 -7.51 67.90
N LEU A 978 34.17 -8.20 67.99
CA LEU A 978 34.91 -8.66 66.82
C LEU A 978 34.11 -9.73 66.06
N ALA A 979 33.54 -10.70 66.78
CA ALA A 979 32.63 -11.71 66.20
C ALA A 979 31.38 -11.07 65.55
N GLN A 980 30.82 -10.01 66.16
CA GLN A 980 29.72 -9.24 65.55
C GLN A 980 30.13 -8.59 64.23
N LYS A 981 31.34 -8.01 64.14
CA LYS A 981 31.85 -7.37 62.92
C LYS A 981 32.20 -8.38 61.82
N GLU A 982 32.79 -9.51 62.17
CA GLU A 982 33.02 -10.63 61.24
C GLU A 982 31.70 -11.19 60.69
N GLN A 983 30.67 -11.29 61.54
CA GLN A 983 29.32 -11.69 61.12
C GLN A 983 28.70 -10.66 60.18
N GLU A 984 28.80 -9.35 60.48
CA GLU A 984 28.34 -8.29 59.57
C GLU A 984 29.06 -8.36 58.21
N ILE A 985 30.38 -8.53 58.20
CA ILE A 985 31.17 -8.68 56.95
C ILE A 985 30.69 -9.89 56.14
N ALA A 986 30.46 -11.03 56.78
CA ALA A 986 29.97 -12.23 56.11
C ALA A 986 28.57 -12.02 55.49
N ILE A 987 27.68 -11.29 56.17
CA ILE A 987 26.36 -10.91 55.64
C ILE A 987 26.50 -10.04 54.39
N TYR A 988 27.33 -9.00 54.43
CA TYR A 988 27.51 -8.12 53.26
C TYR A 988 28.21 -8.81 52.08
N GLN A 989 29.13 -9.73 52.33
CA GLN A 989 29.73 -10.55 51.28
C GLN A 989 28.69 -11.44 50.60
N LYS A 990 27.84 -12.11 51.39
CA LYS A 990 26.75 -12.94 50.87
C LYS A 990 25.74 -12.12 50.06
N LEU A 991 25.36 -10.93 50.54
CA LEU A 991 24.45 -10.04 49.82
C LEU A 991 25.03 -9.54 48.48
N ILE A 992 26.33 -9.26 48.42
CA ILE A 992 27.00 -8.90 47.17
C ILE A 992 27.03 -10.09 46.21
N GLU A 993 27.31 -11.31 46.71
CA GLU A 993 27.31 -12.53 45.91
C GLU A 993 25.93 -12.82 45.31
N GLU A 994 24.88 -12.73 46.13
CA GLU A 994 23.47 -12.84 45.71
C GLU A 994 23.11 -11.80 44.64
N GLU A 995 23.42 -10.51 44.85
CA GLU A 995 23.15 -9.46 43.86
C GLU A 995 23.96 -9.64 42.57
N THR A 996 25.21 -10.13 42.63
CA THR A 996 25.99 -10.45 41.43
C THR A 996 25.43 -11.65 40.66
N SER A 997 24.86 -12.64 41.35
CA SER A 997 24.17 -13.76 40.69
C SER A 997 22.94 -13.27 39.94
N MET A 998 22.11 -12.44 40.59
CA MET A 998 20.93 -11.82 39.95
C MET A 998 21.32 -11.00 38.71
N LEU A 999 22.43 -10.24 38.77
CA LEU A 999 22.93 -9.49 37.62
C LEU A 999 23.31 -10.39 36.44
N ASN A 1000 23.97 -11.53 36.70
CA ASN A 1000 24.35 -12.48 35.66
C ASN A 1000 23.14 -13.19 35.04
N GLU A 1001 22.10 -13.47 35.83
CA GLU A 1001 20.82 -13.99 35.32
C GLU A 1001 20.15 -12.98 34.38
N GLN A 1002 20.09 -11.70 34.76
CA GLN A 1002 19.53 -10.64 33.91
C GLN A 1002 20.32 -10.47 32.60
N ARG A 1003 21.67 -10.54 32.65
CA ARG A 1003 22.52 -10.55 31.45
C ARG A 1003 22.22 -11.72 30.52
N SER A 1004 22.11 -12.93 31.08
CA SER A 1004 21.79 -14.12 30.29
C SER A 1004 20.40 -14.03 29.65
N SER A 1005 19.41 -13.46 30.37
CA SER A 1005 18.08 -13.23 29.81
C SER A 1005 18.09 -12.18 28.70
N ARG A 1006 18.91 -11.12 28.81
CA ARG A 1006 19.06 -10.12 27.75
C ARG A 1006 19.65 -10.76 26.49
N ASP A 1007 20.74 -11.51 26.64
CA ASP A 1007 21.45 -12.14 25.52
C ASP A 1007 20.55 -13.14 24.77
N ALA A 1008 19.67 -13.86 25.48
CA ALA A 1008 18.68 -14.75 24.87
C ALA A 1008 17.62 -14.00 24.03
N ILE A 1009 17.13 -12.85 24.51
CA ILE A 1009 16.18 -12.01 23.77
C ILE A 1009 16.88 -11.36 22.55
N GLU A 1010 18.14 -10.98 22.69
CA GLU A 1010 18.93 -10.39 21.60
C GLU A 1010 19.14 -11.40 20.45
N ALA A 1011 19.40 -12.67 20.77
CA ALA A 1011 19.44 -13.76 19.79
C ALA A 1011 18.09 -14.01 19.09
N GLU A 1012 16.97 -13.85 19.81
CA GLU A 1012 15.62 -13.95 19.22
C GLU A 1012 15.35 -12.79 18.24
N ILE A 1013 15.77 -11.57 18.58
CA ILE A 1013 15.68 -10.40 17.69
C ILE A 1013 16.51 -10.63 16.42
N GLU A 1014 17.71 -11.18 16.52
CA GLU A 1014 18.56 -11.47 15.35
C GLU A 1014 17.90 -12.47 14.38
N SER A 1015 17.24 -13.51 14.91
CA SER A 1015 16.45 -14.46 14.11
C SER A 1015 15.24 -13.80 13.42
N LEU A 1016 14.53 -12.92 14.14
CA LEU A 1016 13.42 -12.16 13.57
C LEU A 1016 13.88 -11.15 12.52
N MET A 1017 15.07 -10.57 12.66
CA MET A 1017 15.66 -9.69 11.65
C MET A 1017 15.93 -10.42 10.34
N SER A 1018 16.43 -11.66 10.38
CA SER A 1018 16.58 -12.48 9.16
C SER A 1018 15.23 -12.77 8.50
N THR A 1019 14.19 -13.01 9.28
CA THR A 1019 12.81 -13.21 8.77
C THR A 1019 12.26 -11.93 8.15
N ARG A 1020 12.52 -10.79 8.79
CA ARG A 1020 12.13 -9.46 8.31
C ARG A 1020 12.78 -9.15 6.95
N GLU A 1021 14.04 -9.51 6.76
CA GLU A 1021 14.75 -9.34 5.48
C GLU A 1021 14.08 -10.12 4.34
N LEU A 1022 13.63 -11.36 4.60
CA LEU A 1022 12.91 -12.19 3.61
C LEU A 1022 11.61 -11.54 3.15
N PHE A 1023 10.78 -11.06 4.08
CA PHE A 1023 9.52 -10.41 3.73
C PHE A 1023 9.72 -9.02 3.11
N ALA A 1024 10.75 -8.29 3.54
CA ALA A 1024 11.10 -7.01 2.93
C ALA A 1024 11.54 -7.19 1.46
N PHE A 1025 12.36 -8.21 1.18
CA PHE A 1025 12.78 -8.55 -0.19
C PHE A 1025 11.58 -8.84 -1.10
N TRP A 1026 10.63 -9.66 -0.66
CA TRP A 1026 9.45 -9.99 -1.45
C TRP A 1026 8.45 -8.83 -1.55
N GLU A 1027 8.28 -8.02 -0.51
CA GLU A 1027 7.47 -6.79 -0.58
C GLU A 1027 8.02 -5.84 -1.65
N GLU A 1028 9.34 -5.62 -1.65
CA GLU A 1028 10.03 -4.79 -2.63
C GLU A 1028 9.94 -5.38 -4.05
N SER A 1029 10.23 -6.68 -4.20
CA SER A 1029 10.24 -7.39 -5.49
C SER A 1029 8.85 -7.52 -6.14
N LEU A 1030 7.78 -7.58 -5.35
CA LEU A 1030 6.40 -7.68 -5.85
C LEU A 1030 5.72 -6.31 -6.02
N SER A 1031 6.26 -5.25 -5.41
CA SER A 1031 5.64 -3.93 -5.43
C SER A 1031 5.68 -3.27 -6.82
N ARG A 1032 4.68 -2.41 -7.09
CA ARG A 1032 4.66 -1.52 -8.26
C ARG A 1032 5.64 -0.34 -8.14
N ARG A 1033 6.19 -0.06 -6.95
CA ARG A 1033 7.09 1.08 -6.72
C ARG A 1033 8.53 0.63 -6.80
N ARG A 1034 9.26 1.06 -7.83
CA ARG A 1034 10.73 0.98 -7.83
C ARG A 1034 11.28 1.81 -6.66
N THR A 1035 11.78 1.13 -5.64
CA THR A 1035 12.71 1.66 -4.64
C THR A 1035 14.06 1.94 -5.33
N LYS A 1036 14.79 2.95 -4.87
CA LYS A 1036 16.00 3.47 -5.53
C LYS A 1036 17.24 2.56 -5.37
N SER A 1037 17.11 1.24 -5.49
CA SER A 1037 18.24 0.31 -5.55
C SER A 1037 18.55 -0.01 -7.02
N ALA A 1038 19.72 0.43 -7.48
CA ALA A 1038 20.03 0.63 -8.89
C ALA A 1038 20.58 -0.61 -9.64
N THR A 1039 20.31 -1.84 -9.20
CA THR A 1039 21.01 -3.01 -9.77
C THR A 1039 20.21 -4.31 -9.94
N ALA A 1040 18.92 -4.39 -9.56
CA ALA A 1040 18.12 -5.60 -9.73
C ALA A 1040 16.74 -5.29 -10.32
N SER A 1041 16.39 -5.95 -11.44
CA SER A 1041 15.01 -6.00 -11.93
C SER A 1041 14.11 -6.53 -10.80
N THR A 1042 12.92 -5.97 -10.59
CA THR A 1042 11.97 -6.53 -9.61
C THR A 1042 11.35 -7.82 -10.16
N PHE A 1043 10.86 -8.71 -9.30
CA PHE A 1043 10.18 -9.93 -9.75
C PHE A 1043 8.99 -9.62 -10.65
N ARG A 1044 8.22 -8.57 -10.29
CA ARG A 1044 7.13 -8.07 -11.14
C ARG A 1044 7.62 -7.68 -12.54
N GLY A 1045 8.72 -6.90 -12.62
CA GLY A 1045 9.33 -6.50 -13.88
C GLY A 1045 9.85 -7.70 -14.68
N TYR A 1046 10.47 -8.67 -14.00
CA TYR A 1046 10.96 -9.90 -14.61
C TYR A 1046 9.84 -10.72 -15.28
N VAL A 1047 8.71 -10.91 -14.59
CA VAL A 1047 7.55 -11.61 -15.15
C VAL A 1047 6.98 -10.84 -16.34
N LEU A 1048 6.88 -9.51 -16.22
CA LEU A 1048 6.41 -8.65 -17.30
C LEU A 1048 7.28 -8.75 -18.56
N ASP A 1049 8.59 -8.65 -18.42
CA ASP A 1049 9.49 -8.72 -19.57
C ASP A 1049 9.36 -10.06 -20.32
N LYS A 1050 9.26 -11.18 -19.59
CA LYS A 1050 9.00 -12.50 -20.18
C LYS A 1050 7.65 -12.54 -20.89
N SER A 1051 6.59 -12.05 -20.25
CA SER A 1051 5.25 -11.99 -20.85
C SER A 1051 5.18 -11.08 -22.09
N LEU A 1052 5.91 -9.97 -22.09
CA LEU A 1052 6.02 -9.07 -23.23
C LEU A 1052 6.76 -9.72 -24.40
N GLN A 1053 7.80 -10.51 -24.14
CA GLN A 1053 8.49 -11.28 -25.18
C GLN A 1053 7.54 -12.26 -25.87
N GLU A 1054 6.68 -12.93 -25.11
CA GLU A 1054 5.67 -13.85 -25.66
C GLU A 1054 4.58 -13.11 -26.45
N LEU A 1055 4.04 -12.02 -25.90
CA LEU A 1055 3.08 -11.16 -26.61
C LEU A 1055 3.65 -10.65 -27.94
N ASN A 1056 4.93 -10.25 -27.95
CA ASN A 1056 5.63 -9.82 -29.14
C ASN A 1056 5.73 -10.93 -30.19
N ALA A 1057 6.03 -12.17 -29.77
CA ALA A 1057 6.11 -13.31 -30.67
C ALA A 1057 4.74 -13.59 -31.32
N VAL A 1058 3.67 -13.59 -30.52
CA VAL A 1058 2.30 -13.78 -31.00
C VAL A 1058 1.90 -12.65 -31.96
N ALA A 1059 2.02 -11.39 -31.56
CA ALA A 1059 1.66 -10.24 -32.39
C ALA A 1059 2.45 -10.23 -33.71
N SER A 1060 3.71 -10.64 -33.70
CA SER A 1060 4.53 -10.76 -34.91
C SER A 1060 3.99 -11.80 -35.89
N ARG A 1061 3.59 -12.97 -35.38
CA ARG A 1061 2.97 -14.04 -36.19
C ARG A 1061 1.68 -13.56 -36.84
N ILE A 1062 0.81 -12.88 -36.08
CA ILE A 1062 -0.47 -12.35 -36.59
C ILE A 1062 -0.21 -11.28 -37.66
N LEU A 1063 0.73 -10.38 -37.42
CA LEU A 1063 1.07 -9.31 -38.35
C LEU A 1063 1.59 -9.87 -39.69
N LEU A 1064 2.37 -10.96 -39.67
CA LEU A 1064 2.84 -11.63 -40.89
C LEU A 1064 1.68 -12.16 -41.74
N GLU A 1065 0.57 -12.58 -41.13
CA GLU A 1065 -0.61 -13.05 -41.84
C GLU A 1065 -1.51 -11.92 -42.36
N LEU A 1066 -1.53 -10.80 -41.65
CA LEU A 1066 -2.28 -9.61 -42.06
C LEU A 1066 -1.63 -8.86 -43.24
N TYR A 1067 -0.41 -9.21 -43.65
CA TYR A 1067 0.30 -8.62 -44.80
C TYR A 1067 0.48 -9.64 -45.94
N GLU A 1068 0.20 -9.23 -47.18
CA GLU A 1068 0.41 -10.09 -48.35
C GLU A 1068 1.90 -10.27 -48.69
N ASN A 1069 2.75 -9.28 -48.38
CA ASN A 1069 4.18 -9.31 -48.66
C ASN A 1069 4.98 -9.69 -47.39
N THR A 1070 5.27 -10.98 -47.25
CA THR A 1070 5.99 -11.57 -46.10
C THR A 1070 7.37 -10.94 -45.86
N ARG A 1071 8.02 -10.38 -46.90
CA ARG A 1071 9.32 -9.70 -46.77
C ARG A 1071 9.19 -8.35 -46.07
N HIS A 1072 8.16 -7.56 -46.42
CA HIS A 1072 7.87 -6.28 -45.77
C HIS A 1072 7.40 -6.48 -44.32
N ALA A 1073 6.60 -7.52 -44.08
CA ALA A 1073 6.12 -7.85 -42.75
C ALA A 1073 7.23 -8.40 -41.82
N ARG A 1074 8.21 -9.15 -42.34
CA ARG A 1074 9.41 -9.57 -41.59
C ARG A 1074 10.31 -8.37 -41.21
N GLU A 1075 10.38 -7.36 -42.06
CA GLU A 1075 11.13 -6.12 -41.80
C GLU A 1075 10.40 -5.21 -40.79
N LEU A 1076 9.05 -5.21 -40.81
CA LEU A 1076 8.19 -4.52 -39.83
C LEU A 1076 8.19 -5.18 -38.45
N THR A 1077 8.21 -6.50 -38.37
CA THR A 1077 8.20 -7.24 -37.09
C THR A 1077 9.55 -7.19 -36.37
N LYS A 1078 10.66 -7.06 -37.10
CA LYS A 1078 12.00 -6.97 -36.55
C LYS A 1078 12.20 -5.64 -35.79
N GLY A 1079 12.06 -5.70 -34.47
CA GLY A 1079 12.41 -4.60 -33.56
C GLY A 1079 11.31 -3.57 -33.28
N MET A 1080 10.16 -3.58 -33.98
CA MET A 1080 9.04 -2.65 -33.76
C MET A 1080 8.19 -3.04 -32.56
N LEU A 1081 7.81 -4.31 -32.45
CA LEU A 1081 6.98 -4.79 -31.34
C LEU A 1081 7.77 -4.75 -30.03
N SER A 1082 9.03 -5.19 -30.02
CA SER A 1082 9.92 -4.97 -28.86
C SER A 1082 10.01 -3.51 -28.40
N THR A 1083 9.92 -2.50 -29.27
CA THR A 1083 9.94 -1.07 -28.82
C THR A 1083 8.58 -0.47 -28.50
N ILE A 1084 7.49 -1.09 -28.96
CA ILE A 1084 6.14 -0.72 -28.54
C ILE A 1084 5.92 -1.14 -27.08
N PHE A 1085 6.58 -2.21 -26.66
CA PHE A 1085 6.31 -2.96 -25.44
C PHE A 1085 7.42 -2.91 -24.39
N SER A 1086 8.70 -2.84 -24.77
CA SER A 1086 9.77 -2.56 -23.81
C SER A 1086 9.60 -1.13 -23.31
N GLU A 1087 9.63 -0.95 -22.00
CA GLU A 1087 9.92 0.35 -21.42
C GLU A 1087 11.21 0.88 -22.08
N ASP A 1088 11.33 2.20 -22.24
CA ASP A 1088 12.64 2.82 -22.41
C ASP A 1088 13.47 2.41 -21.19
N ASP A 1089 14.12 1.26 -21.29
CA ASP A 1089 14.93 0.70 -20.22
C ASP A 1089 16.19 1.54 -20.18
N GLN A 1090 16.16 2.55 -19.30
CA GLN A 1090 17.32 3.39 -19.05
C GLN A 1090 18.41 2.65 -18.26
N ASP A 1091 18.22 1.37 -17.87
CA ASP A 1091 19.13 0.65 -16.97
C ASP A 1091 19.66 -0.74 -17.42
N ALA A 1092 19.34 -1.27 -18.60
CA ALA A 1092 19.99 -2.50 -19.09
C ALA A 1092 21.39 -2.24 -19.68
N ARG A 1093 22.41 -2.33 -18.82
CA ARG A 1093 23.82 -2.50 -19.22
C ARG A 1093 24.08 -3.93 -19.73
N THR A 1094 23.67 -4.21 -20.97
CA THR A 1094 24.37 -5.12 -21.92
C THR A 1094 23.62 -5.10 -23.26
N PRO A 1095 24.18 -4.51 -24.33
CA PRO A 1095 23.62 -4.63 -25.65
C PRO A 1095 24.20 -5.88 -26.32
N THR A 1096 23.37 -6.86 -26.63
CA THR A 1096 23.73 -7.90 -27.61
C THR A 1096 22.91 -7.73 -28.89
N LEU A 1097 23.64 -7.31 -29.93
CA LEU A 1097 23.49 -7.65 -31.35
C LEU A 1097 22.45 -6.89 -32.22
N LEU A 1098 23.03 -5.98 -33.01
CA LEU A 1098 22.79 -5.71 -34.45
C LEU A 1098 21.46 -5.03 -34.86
N ASP A 1099 21.48 -3.72 -35.05
CA ASP A 1099 21.67 -3.08 -36.39
C ASP A 1099 21.50 -1.55 -36.27
N GLN A 1100 22.43 -0.77 -36.84
CA GLN A 1100 22.60 0.67 -36.57
C GLN A 1100 22.38 1.56 -37.82
N THR A 1101 21.55 1.13 -38.77
CA THR A 1101 21.20 1.96 -39.95
C THR A 1101 19.74 2.42 -40.03
N LEU A 1102 18.96 2.32 -38.95
CA LEU A 1102 17.58 2.85 -38.89
C LEU A 1102 17.37 3.70 -37.63
N GLY A 1103 18.06 4.84 -37.56
CA GLY A 1103 17.92 5.85 -36.51
C GLY A 1103 16.63 6.67 -36.62
N VAL A 1104 15.48 6.01 -36.46
CA VAL A 1104 14.17 6.63 -36.25
C VAL A 1104 13.65 6.07 -34.94
N THR A 1105 13.40 6.91 -33.92
CA THR A 1105 12.68 6.49 -32.70
C THR A 1105 11.40 5.78 -33.13
N LYS A 1106 11.27 4.51 -32.76
CA LYS A 1106 10.42 3.53 -33.47
C LYS A 1106 8.90 3.77 -33.33
N THR A 1107 8.48 4.72 -32.48
CA THR A 1107 7.12 5.31 -32.43
C THR A 1107 6.85 6.32 -33.56
N LEU A 1108 7.87 7.06 -34.00
CA LEU A 1108 7.83 7.92 -35.20
C LEU A 1108 7.65 7.08 -36.49
N ALA A 1109 8.10 5.83 -36.45
CA ALA A 1109 7.95 4.86 -37.53
C ALA A 1109 6.53 4.27 -37.62
N TYR A 1110 5.69 4.35 -36.57
CA TYR A 1110 4.26 3.99 -36.60
C TYR A 1110 3.41 5.16 -37.12
N ALA A 1111 3.68 6.40 -36.66
CA ALA A 1111 2.91 7.58 -37.08
C ALA A 1111 3.10 7.96 -38.56
N LYS A 1112 4.27 7.68 -39.16
CA LYS A 1112 4.58 7.89 -40.58
C LYS A 1112 3.94 6.86 -41.53
N ARG A 1113 3.22 5.86 -41.00
CA ARG A 1113 2.61 4.76 -41.77
C ARG A 1113 1.26 5.16 -42.34
N SER A 1114 0.87 4.47 -43.42
CA SER A 1114 -0.46 4.66 -43.98
C SER A 1114 -1.54 4.30 -42.95
N GLY A 1115 -2.74 4.86 -43.09
CA GLY A 1115 -3.86 4.54 -42.19
C GLY A 1115 -4.16 3.04 -42.12
N GLY A 1116 -4.06 2.34 -43.26
CA GLY A 1116 -4.24 0.89 -43.33
C GLY A 1116 -3.14 0.09 -42.63
N GLU A 1117 -1.88 0.51 -42.76
CA GLU A 1117 -0.73 -0.15 -42.08
C GLU A 1117 -0.84 -0.04 -40.55
N ARG A 1118 -1.17 1.16 -40.04
CA ARG A 1118 -1.40 1.38 -38.61
C ARG A 1118 -2.52 0.49 -38.09
N LYS A 1119 -3.62 0.41 -38.83
CA LYS A 1119 -4.77 -0.42 -38.44
C LYS A 1119 -4.44 -1.91 -38.41
N ARG A 1120 -3.63 -2.42 -39.34
CA ARG A 1120 -3.16 -3.82 -39.32
C ARG A 1120 -2.29 -4.13 -38.09
N ILE A 1121 -1.46 -3.17 -37.67
CA ILE A 1121 -0.65 -3.31 -36.45
C ILE A 1121 -1.54 -3.29 -35.20
N ASP A 1122 -2.51 -2.37 -35.13
CA ASP A 1122 -3.48 -2.31 -34.02
C ASP A 1122 -4.25 -3.63 -33.88
N LEU A 1123 -4.69 -4.18 -35.01
CA LEU A 1123 -5.39 -5.46 -35.08
C LEU A 1123 -4.50 -6.62 -34.63
N ALA A 1124 -3.24 -6.68 -35.09
CA ALA A 1124 -2.31 -7.73 -34.69
C ALA A 1124 -2.04 -7.73 -33.18
N VAL A 1125 -1.86 -6.55 -32.59
CA VAL A 1125 -1.68 -6.38 -31.14
C VAL A 1125 -2.95 -6.76 -30.39
N PHE A 1126 -4.12 -6.32 -30.85
CA PHE A 1126 -5.40 -6.67 -30.25
C PHE A 1126 -5.62 -8.18 -30.23
N PHE A 1127 -5.45 -8.85 -31.37
CA PHE A 1127 -5.63 -10.30 -31.45
C PHE A 1127 -4.62 -11.07 -30.59
N ALA A 1128 -3.39 -10.56 -30.45
CA ALA A 1128 -2.40 -11.16 -29.55
C ALA A 1128 -2.81 -11.02 -28.07
N LEU A 1129 -3.32 -9.85 -27.68
CA LEU A 1129 -3.85 -9.62 -26.34
C LEU A 1129 -5.07 -10.52 -26.06
N VAL A 1130 -5.97 -10.69 -27.03
CA VAL A 1130 -7.15 -11.57 -26.89
C VAL A 1130 -6.71 -13.03 -26.72
N GLN A 1131 -5.72 -13.50 -27.48
CA GLN A 1131 -5.19 -14.87 -27.35
C GLN A 1131 -4.60 -15.12 -25.96
N ILE A 1132 -3.85 -14.17 -25.41
CA ILE A 1132 -3.25 -14.29 -24.09
C ILE A 1132 -4.31 -14.12 -22.98
N ALA A 1133 -5.23 -13.16 -23.12
CA ALA A 1133 -6.34 -12.95 -22.20
C ALA A 1133 -7.15 -14.24 -21.98
N GLN A 1134 -7.47 -14.95 -23.07
CA GLN A 1134 -8.24 -16.20 -23.00
C GLN A 1134 -7.49 -17.36 -22.33
N ALA A 1135 -6.16 -17.32 -22.28
CA ALA A 1135 -5.37 -18.31 -21.55
C ALA A 1135 -5.40 -18.09 -20.02
N HIS A 1136 -5.63 -16.85 -19.59
CA HIS A 1136 -5.55 -16.43 -18.18
C HIS A 1136 -6.90 -16.11 -17.54
N SER A 1137 -7.92 -15.79 -18.34
CA SER A 1137 -9.26 -15.42 -17.85
C SER A 1137 -10.07 -16.65 -17.42
N SER A 1138 -10.83 -16.49 -16.32
CA SER A 1138 -11.91 -17.42 -15.93
C SER A 1138 -13.11 -17.38 -16.88
N HIS A 1139 -13.18 -16.38 -17.76
CA HIS A 1139 -14.20 -16.24 -18.79
C HIS A 1139 -13.71 -16.78 -20.14
N ARG A 1140 -14.43 -17.77 -20.69
CA ARG A 1140 -14.18 -18.29 -22.04
C ARG A 1140 -15.26 -17.82 -23.00
N ALA A 1141 -15.04 -16.63 -23.57
CA ALA A 1141 -15.89 -16.11 -24.63
C ALA A 1141 -15.72 -16.92 -25.91
N ARG A 1142 -16.76 -17.68 -26.29
CA ARG A 1142 -16.83 -18.38 -27.58
C ARG A 1142 -17.41 -17.48 -28.68
N TYR A 1143 -17.37 -16.17 -28.49
CA TYR A 1143 -17.83 -15.19 -29.46
C TYR A 1143 -16.96 -13.94 -29.46
N MET A 1144 -16.97 -13.19 -30.57
CA MET A 1144 -16.28 -11.90 -30.71
C MET A 1144 -17.21 -10.88 -31.37
N LEU A 1145 -17.21 -9.64 -30.88
CA LEU A 1145 -18.04 -8.55 -31.40
C LEU A 1145 -17.14 -7.48 -32.03
N VAL A 1146 -17.38 -7.11 -33.28
CA VAL A 1146 -16.56 -6.13 -34.03
C VAL A 1146 -17.47 -5.02 -34.56
N ASP A 1147 -17.18 -3.77 -34.20
CA ASP A 1147 -17.99 -2.60 -34.61
C ASP A 1147 -17.18 -1.66 -35.53
N GLU A 1148 -17.43 -1.72 -36.84
CA GLU A 1148 -16.92 -0.81 -37.89
C GLU A 1148 -15.38 -0.73 -37.98
N VAL A 1149 -14.68 -1.76 -37.54
CA VAL A 1149 -13.21 -1.75 -37.45
C VAL A 1149 -12.54 -2.01 -38.81
N PHE A 1150 -13.17 -2.84 -39.65
CA PHE A 1150 -12.59 -3.30 -40.91
C PHE A 1150 -12.79 -2.30 -42.07
N ASP A 1151 -13.73 -1.37 -41.93
CA ASP A 1151 -14.13 -0.44 -43.00
C ASP A 1151 -13.02 0.55 -43.40
N SER A 1152 -12.03 0.75 -42.52
CA SER A 1152 -10.87 1.61 -42.75
C SER A 1152 -9.69 0.91 -43.45
N LEU A 1153 -9.78 -0.41 -43.68
CA LEU A 1153 -8.78 -1.20 -44.40
C LEU A 1153 -9.05 -1.17 -45.91
N ASP A 1154 -7.99 -1.33 -46.70
CA ASP A 1154 -8.07 -1.63 -48.13
C ASP A 1154 -8.60 -3.04 -48.39
N ALA A 1155 -9.02 -3.35 -49.62
CA ALA A 1155 -9.61 -4.64 -49.97
C ALA A 1155 -8.71 -5.85 -49.63
N ALA A 1156 -7.40 -5.72 -49.84
CA ALA A 1156 -6.40 -6.72 -49.45
C ALA A 1156 -6.33 -6.91 -47.93
N GLY A 1157 -6.40 -5.82 -47.16
CA GLY A 1157 -6.43 -5.85 -45.69
C GLY A 1157 -7.73 -6.44 -45.14
N GLN A 1158 -8.87 -6.09 -45.72
CA GLN A 1158 -10.17 -6.68 -45.38
C GLN A 1158 -10.18 -8.19 -45.64
N ALA A 1159 -9.65 -8.64 -46.79
CA ALA A 1159 -9.51 -10.06 -47.10
C ALA A 1159 -8.58 -10.80 -46.10
N ALA A 1160 -7.46 -10.19 -45.72
CA ALA A 1160 -6.52 -10.79 -44.76
C ALA A 1160 -7.12 -10.94 -43.36
N VAL A 1161 -7.86 -9.93 -42.90
CA VAL A 1161 -8.55 -9.99 -41.60
C VAL A 1161 -9.67 -11.03 -41.60
N VAL A 1162 -10.43 -11.14 -42.68
CA VAL A 1162 -11.45 -12.20 -42.81
C VAL A 1162 -10.82 -13.60 -42.74
N ARG A 1163 -9.69 -13.83 -43.43
CA ARG A 1163 -8.94 -15.09 -43.32
C ARG A 1163 -8.45 -15.37 -41.90
N TRP A 1164 -7.94 -14.34 -41.21
CA TRP A 1164 -7.53 -14.45 -39.82
C TRP A 1164 -8.71 -14.82 -38.90
N CYS A 1165 -9.83 -14.11 -39.03
CA CYS A 1165 -11.10 -14.38 -38.35
C CYS A 1165 -11.55 -15.84 -38.55
N SER A 1166 -11.44 -16.37 -39.77
CA SER A 1166 -11.73 -17.80 -40.04
C SER A 1166 -10.82 -18.75 -39.28
N ARG A 1167 -9.52 -18.46 -39.17
CA ARG A 1167 -8.61 -19.24 -38.29
C ARG A 1167 -8.98 -19.12 -36.82
N LEU A 1168 -9.54 -17.97 -36.42
CA LEU A 1168 -10.02 -17.79 -35.05
C LEU A 1168 -11.26 -18.62 -34.71
N MET A 1169 -11.92 -19.22 -35.70
CA MET A 1169 -13.08 -20.08 -35.47
C MET A 1169 -12.74 -21.39 -34.72
N THR A 1170 -11.46 -21.73 -34.57
CA THR A 1170 -11.04 -22.87 -33.73
C THR A 1170 -11.33 -22.65 -32.23
N TRP A 1171 -11.47 -21.40 -31.79
CA TRP A 1171 -11.70 -21.01 -30.39
C TRP A 1171 -12.98 -20.19 -30.20
N THR A 1172 -13.42 -19.42 -31.20
CA THR A 1172 -14.72 -18.73 -31.20
C THR A 1172 -15.74 -19.46 -32.07
N ASP A 1173 -16.93 -19.74 -31.56
CA ASP A 1173 -18.03 -20.29 -32.37
C ASP A 1173 -18.72 -19.23 -33.23
N PHE A 1174 -18.74 -17.97 -32.78
CA PHE A 1174 -19.48 -16.88 -33.44
C PHE A 1174 -18.70 -15.57 -33.49
N GLN A 1175 -18.63 -14.93 -34.66
CA GLN A 1175 -18.01 -13.62 -34.81
C GLN A 1175 -18.98 -12.66 -35.49
N LEU A 1176 -19.34 -11.57 -34.82
CA LEU A 1176 -20.29 -10.60 -35.32
C LEU A 1176 -19.56 -9.32 -35.75
N VAL A 1177 -19.71 -8.92 -37.02
CA VAL A 1177 -18.99 -7.80 -37.60
C VAL A 1177 -19.96 -6.79 -38.18
N VAL A 1178 -20.05 -5.61 -37.57
CA VAL A 1178 -20.73 -4.45 -38.17
C VAL A 1178 -19.80 -3.83 -39.20
N THR A 1179 -20.28 -3.68 -40.44
CA THR A 1179 -19.50 -3.15 -41.55
C THR A 1179 -20.36 -2.37 -42.54
N HIS A 1180 -19.79 -1.32 -43.11
CA HIS A 1180 -20.31 -0.59 -44.27
C HIS A 1180 -19.55 -0.91 -45.57
N SER A 1181 -18.59 -1.82 -45.53
CA SER A 1181 -17.76 -2.15 -46.68
C SER A 1181 -18.53 -2.95 -47.72
N ASP A 1182 -18.78 -2.35 -48.89
CA ASP A 1182 -19.36 -3.04 -50.04
C ASP A 1182 -18.54 -4.28 -50.45
N TYR A 1183 -17.22 -4.27 -50.23
CA TYR A 1183 -16.36 -5.43 -50.51
C TYR A 1183 -16.69 -6.62 -49.61
N LEU A 1184 -16.80 -6.41 -48.28
CA LEU A 1184 -17.15 -7.47 -47.33
C LEU A 1184 -18.58 -7.97 -47.54
N ILE A 1185 -19.49 -7.05 -47.83
CA ILE A 1185 -20.90 -7.35 -48.11
C ILE A 1185 -21.02 -8.17 -49.40
N ASN A 1186 -20.27 -7.81 -50.45
CA ASN A 1186 -20.27 -8.55 -51.71
C ASN A 1186 -19.52 -9.87 -51.60
N ALA A 1187 -18.44 -9.96 -50.81
CA ALA A 1187 -17.77 -11.23 -50.53
C ALA A 1187 -18.71 -12.20 -49.81
N ALA A 1188 -19.47 -11.71 -48.81
CA ALA A 1188 -20.47 -12.51 -48.10
C ALA A 1188 -21.66 -12.93 -48.98
N ARG A 1189 -21.98 -12.16 -50.02
CA ARG A 1189 -23.09 -12.45 -50.96
C ARG A 1189 -22.66 -13.23 -52.21
N GLY A 1190 -21.40 -13.13 -52.62
CA GLY A 1190 -20.86 -13.69 -53.87
C GLY A 1190 -20.28 -15.10 -53.73
N LEU A 1191 -19.94 -15.54 -52.51
CA LEU A 1191 -19.55 -16.92 -52.20
C LEU A 1191 -20.75 -17.89 -52.09
N ALA A 1192 -21.97 -17.40 -52.33
CA ALA A 1192 -23.19 -18.21 -52.32
C ALA A 1192 -23.35 -19.10 -53.57
N ASP A 1193 -22.51 -18.91 -54.61
CA ASP A 1193 -22.64 -19.60 -55.91
C ASP A 1193 -21.50 -20.62 -56.20
N ASP A 1194 -20.46 -20.73 -55.36
CA ASP A 1194 -19.35 -21.70 -55.56
C ASP A 1194 -19.43 -22.84 -54.51
N GLU A 1195 -19.97 -24.00 -54.91
CA GLU A 1195 -20.24 -25.19 -54.06
C GLU A 1195 -18.98 -25.96 -53.59
N ASP A 1196 -17.75 -25.49 -53.84
CA ASP A 1196 -16.53 -26.31 -53.71
C ASP A 1196 -15.54 -25.91 -52.59
N ASP A 1197 -15.82 -24.90 -51.73
CA ASP A 1197 -14.92 -24.49 -50.62
C ASP A 1197 -15.59 -24.66 -49.24
N ASP A 1198 -15.54 -25.89 -48.72
CA ASP A 1198 -16.24 -26.39 -47.52
C ASP A 1198 -15.80 -25.77 -46.16
N GLU A 1199 -14.92 -24.76 -46.13
CA GLU A 1199 -14.27 -24.33 -44.87
C GLU A 1199 -14.82 -23.06 -44.19
N ILE A 1200 -15.62 -22.20 -44.85
CA ILE A 1200 -16.06 -20.93 -44.21
C ILE A 1200 -17.52 -20.56 -44.54
N ARG A 1201 -18.41 -20.63 -43.55
CA ARG A 1201 -19.80 -20.13 -43.66
C ARG A 1201 -19.88 -18.66 -43.27
N PHE A 1202 -20.46 -17.85 -44.17
CA PHE A 1202 -20.77 -16.44 -43.94
C PHE A 1202 -22.28 -16.25 -43.79
N SER A 1203 -22.72 -15.44 -42.83
CA SER A 1203 -24.12 -15.04 -42.69
C SER A 1203 -24.29 -13.53 -42.68
N VAL A 1204 -25.46 -13.05 -43.11
CA VAL A 1204 -25.75 -11.61 -43.20
C VAL A 1204 -27.00 -11.28 -42.39
N LEU A 1205 -26.83 -10.42 -41.38
CA LEU A 1205 -27.90 -9.84 -40.58
C LEU A 1205 -28.17 -8.41 -41.06
N SER A 1206 -29.32 -8.19 -41.69
CA SER A 1206 -29.73 -6.89 -42.21
C SER A 1206 -30.56 -6.11 -41.19
N ALA A 1207 -30.10 -4.91 -40.84
CA ALA A 1207 -30.81 -3.96 -39.98
C ALA A 1207 -31.45 -2.84 -40.81
N ALA A 1208 -32.76 -2.71 -40.73
CA ALA A 1208 -33.53 -1.67 -41.42
C ALA A 1208 -34.40 -0.89 -40.43
N MET A 1209 -34.44 0.44 -40.59
CA MET A 1209 -35.39 1.27 -39.84
C MET A 1209 -36.73 1.30 -40.57
N THR A 1210 -37.79 0.86 -39.90
CA THR A 1210 -39.17 0.87 -40.38
C THR A 1210 -40.02 1.83 -39.55
N ASN A 1211 -41.29 2.01 -39.94
CA ASN A 1211 -42.26 2.78 -39.17
C ASN A 1211 -42.54 2.18 -37.77
N GLU A 1212 -42.18 0.91 -37.56
CA GLU A 1212 -42.29 0.15 -36.31
C GLU A 1212 -40.92 -0.02 -35.62
N GLY A 1213 -39.94 0.84 -35.95
CA GLY A 1213 -38.61 0.83 -35.36
C GLY A 1213 -37.58 0.01 -36.13
N THR A 1214 -36.50 -0.38 -35.46
CA THR A 1214 -35.42 -1.18 -36.05
C THR A 1214 -35.88 -2.62 -36.19
N LYS A 1215 -35.93 -3.12 -37.43
CA LYS A 1215 -36.17 -4.53 -37.74
C LYS A 1215 -34.85 -5.20 -38.14
N LEU A 1216 -34.52 -6.28 -37.44
CA LEU A 1216 -33.43 -7.18 -37.79
C LEU A 1216 -33.99 -8.33 -38.63
N SER A 1217 -33.38 -8.58 -39.78
CA SER A 1217 -33.78 -9.64 -40.72
C SER A 1217 -32.56 -10.46 -41.10
N TYR A 1218 -32.69 -11.78 -41.04
CA TYR A 1218 -31.60 -12.72 -41.36
C TYR A 1218 -31.82 -13.29 -42.76
N ASN A 1219 -30.73 -13.44 -43.51
CA ASN A 1219 -30.69 -14.28 -44.71
C ASN A 1219 -29.52 -15.25 -44.50
N MET A 1220 -29.83 -16.55 -44.41
CA MET A 1220 -28.81 -17.59 -44.59
C MET A 1220 -28.46 -17.66 -46.07
N ALA A 1221 -27.17 -17.54 -46.40
CA ALA A 1221 -26.62 -17.97 -47.68
C ALA A 1221 -26.18 -19.42 -47.51
#